data_AF-A0A644U8Z4-F1
#
_entry.id   AF-A0A644U8Z4-F1
#
_cell.length_a   1.000
_cell.length_b   1.000
_cell.length_c   1.000
_cell.angle_alpha   90.00
_cell.angle_beta   90.00
_cell.angle_gamma   90.00
#
_symmetry.space_group_name_H-M   'P 1'
#
loop_
_entity.id
_entity.type
_entity.pdbx_description
1 polymer ?
#
loop_
_entity_poly.entity_id
_entity_poly.type
_entity_poly.pdbx_seq_one_letter_code
_entity_poly.pdbx_strand_id
1 'polypeptide(L)'
;MNSVSGANVNNNTNISDIQNIIDNTADDTIIFDSGDYNYILNLNITRAINIISNGIVTFIGDGKNNLFNINSTGVKIDGFNIKNYETPINSTEGNLTIINNNITNSTHGIIINNTKNSGNAIINNTNIENNKINTTRETIEIAAETNDNINSSSSHIENIQISNNELESDGVDDSETILIESSNNSTKDVKINNNKFKGGELQKILVYSSKDTENIAITNNNFNNNESIAQILVLGSQGIVNNTTISNNNFNNNILTMNIYSQHSINNIISHNNIHVDSGFINFYGSEDLISPYFNDNTVDTTDIFAIDVNGANLIKGNIYNNKFDIYSGYIDLNGWDNLYDSYIQNNTINTIEGFNNKFNSRNLNNGNVINNKINSKNGYININGENANNVNIINNIFYVTENYEINSNLNNITNITISNNEINSFNTSMNINGFENIANFNIKNNNFSSLENIIINQNTAILKYFNLSNNIINAKMNIINLNGTEIGVNNNVINNYINSDYSSIYIQSNNNLYNSSISNNKINAKRTFFQIYTTQNINKTIINNNIINSIDEFGIYMLSINISQNLMYNNTIKSGNSNFLISATEKIVDSSIFNNKMFLESLTLYLQSNNQYNCSLYNNKINTTVLFENFHAYEDLNKFSVYDNNISFNYGIIIIEGIENINNLSIKNNNISGNSTENILNIHSARNIKNVMIIGNNLINSIGNGIQIDVSSDTENRISDEILNKSISNVNISFNRIISFYRGLIILSENTTTNNNTADFNWWGVNDIENKTNIITKNHYILKFIPFEVNLTVGDIAKFHTMVLNNTNTPYGIDKLAKFSVYTSINKIDLNNIETSNNDIKFIINSTKPVYLTSKADGQISNYIMTPGKGKTYITIVSVIKKQLKLIFKLKLTDKNKKPLKGKYVTFIIGNEKFNLITDSNGIATLNYKIRNIDSTNTIFKFLARFNGDDNYLSSEKYDVIKLTKNKNNVKTKNNPDAYASMKKTGTPIIAILLILISSLGILKRRK
;
A
#
# COMPACT_ATOMS: atom_id res chain seq x y z
N MET A 1 26.47 -41.76 78.09
CA MET A 1 25.13 -41.49 77.52
C MET A 1 24.17 -41.49 78.70
N ASN A 2 23.78 -40.31 79.17
CA ASN A 2 22.71 -40.21 80.17
C ASN A 2 21.39 -40.39 79.42
N SER A 3 20.64 -41.42 79.79
CA SER A 3 19.27 -41.67 79.31
C SER A 3 18.41 -40.45 79.64
N VAL A 4 17.73 -39.90 78.64
CA VAL A 4 16.62 -38.97 78.87
C VAL A 4 15.53 -39.80 79.58
N SER A 5 15.21 -39.47 80.82
CA SER A 5 14.09 -40.10 81.54
C SER A 5 12.79 -39.57 80.94
N GLY A 6 11.95 -40.49 80.45
CA GLY A 6 10.58 -40.19 80.09
C GLY A 6 9.65 -40.94 81.04
N ALA A 7 8.56 -40.30 81.45
CA ALA A 7 7.55 -40.97 82.24
C ALA A 7 6.71 -41.87 81.31
N ASN A 8 6.73 -43.19 81.54
CA ASN A 8 6.00 -44.16 80.74
C ASN A 8 4.55 -44.30 81.21
N VAL A 9 3.64 -44.37 80.24
CA VAL A 9 2.22 -44.66 80.43
C VAL A 9 1.87 -45.91 79.63
N ASN A 10 1.14 -46.85 80.23
CA ASN A 10 0.63 -48.04 79.55
C ASN A 10 -0.90 -47.97 79.37
N ASN A 11 -1.44 -48.82 78.50
CA ASN A 11 -2.86 -48.83 78.12
C ASN A 11 -3.86 -49.24 79.22
N ASN A 12 -3.37 -49.66 80.39
CA ASN A 12 -4.20 -49.92 81.58
C ASN A 12 -4.20 -48.74 82.56
N THR A 13 -3.43 -47.68 82.28
CA THR A 13 -3.35 -46.49 83.13
C THR A 13 -4.67 -45.71 83.01
N ASN A 14 -5.34 -45.49 84.14
CA ASN A 14 -6.58 -44.70 84.14
C ASN A 14 -6.27 -43.21 83.91
N ILE A 15 -7.30 -42.46 83.53
CA ILE A 15 -7.13 -41.05 83.18
C ILE A 15 -6.60 -40.17 84.32
N SER A 16 -7.01 -40.41 85.56
CA SER A 16 -6.54 -39.63 86.71
C SER A 16 -5.04 -39.82 86.93
N ASP A 17 -4.53 -41.03 86.70
CA ASP A 17 -3.10 -41.34 86.82
C ASP A 17 -2.31 -40.70 85.66
N ILE A 18 -2.84 -40.72 84.44
CA ILE A 18 -2.23 -40.04 83.28
C ILE A 18 -2.15 -38.53 83.54
N GLN A 19 -3.23 -37.92 84.02
CA GLN A 19 -3.26 -36.50 84.37
C GLN A 19 -2.25 -36.18 85.49
N ASN A 20 -2.16 -37.04 86.52
CA ASN A 20 -1.19 -36.86 87.59
C ASN A 20 0.26 -36.90 87.09
N ILE A 21 0.56 -37.77 86.12
CA ILE A 21 1.87 -37.83 85.47
C ILE A 21 2.13 -36.53 84.72
N ILE A 22 1.18 -36.05 83.92
CA ILE A 22 1.28 -34.77 83.20
C ILE A 22 1.58 -33.62 84.16
N ASP A 23 0.83 -33.52 85.26
CA ASP A 23 0.92 -32.39 86.18
C ASP A 23 2.19 -32.41 87.05
N ASN A 24 2.68 -33.60 87.44
CA ASN A 24 3.68 -33.72 88.51
C ASN A 24 5.01 -34.35 88.10
N THR A 25 5.15 -34.97 86.92
CA THR A 25 6.47 -35.52 86.55
C THR A 25 7.50 -34.42 86.33
N ALA A 26 8.74 -34.66 86.77
CA ALA A 26 9.88 -33.78 86.49
C ALA A 26 10.39 -33.95 85.04
N ASP A 27 9.95 -34.99 84.34
CA ASP A 27 10.32 -35.23 82.96
C ASP A 27 9.58 -34.26 82.02
N ASP A 28 10.30 -33.76 81.02
CA ASP A 28 9.73 -32.95 79.93
C ASP A 28 9.20 -33.82 78.78
N THR A 29 9.14 -35.14 78.97
CA THR A 29 8.67 -36.10 77.99
C THR A 29 7.85 -37.20 78.65
N ILE A 30 6.67 -37.46 78.11
CA ILE A 30 5.79 -38.58 78.45
C ILE A 30 5.73 -39.51 77.24
N ILE A 31 5.93 -40.79 77.52
CA ILE A 31 5.96 -41.84 76.50
C ILE A 31 4.78 -42.78 76.73
N PHE A 32 3.92 -42.92 75.73
CA PHE A 32 2.81 -43.87 75.74
C PHE A 32 3.22 -45.17 75.06
N ASP A 33 3.18 -46.27 75.80
CA ASP A 33 3.46 -47.59 75.25
C ASP A 33 2.30 -48.07 74.36
N SER A 34 2.65 -48.89 73.36
CA SER A 34 1.71 -49.42 72.37
C SER A 34 0.47 -50.05 73.00
N GLY A 35 -0.71 -49.75 72.44
CA GLY A 35 -1.99 -50.30 72.89
C GLY A 35 -3.16 -49.37 72.62
N ASP A 36 -4.36 -49.86 72.92
CA ASP A 36 -5.61 -49.10 72.80
C ASP A 36 -6.00 -48.48 74.15
N TYR A 37 -6.14 -47.16 74.16
CA TYR A 37 -6.50 -46.31 75.30
C TYR A 37 -7.95 -45.86 75.12
N ASN A 38 -8.86 -46.61 75.74
CA ASN A 38 -10.30 -46.39 75.62
C ASN A 38 -10.78 -45.34 76.61
N TYR A 39 -11.59 -44.39 76.15
CA TYR A 39 -12.27 -43.38 76.97
C TYR A 39 -11.32 -42.49 77.80
N ILE A 40 -10.13 -42.18 77.24
CA ILE A 40 -9.29 -41.10 77.76
C ILE A 40 -9.81 -39.79 77.19
N LEU A 41 -10.41 -38.94 78.02
CA LEU A 41 -11.12 -37.72 77.63
C LEU A 41 -10.61 -36.52 78.44
N ASN A 42 -10.35 -35.38 77.79
CA ASN A 42 -10.05 -34.10 78.45
C ASN A 42 -8.75 -34.08 79.29
N LEU A 43 -7.64 -34.60 78.74
CA LEU A 43 -6.31 -34.42 79.34
C LEU A 43 -5.88 -32.96 79.25
N ASN A 44 -5.62 -32.32 80.39
CA ASN A 44 -5.22 -30.92 80.45
C ASN A 44 -3.70 -30.79 80.43
N ILE A 45 -3.16 -30.08 79.44
CA ILE A 45 -1.73 -29.83 79.29
C ILE A 45 -1.45 -28.37 79.68
N THR A 46 -0.90 -28.16 80.87
CA THR A 46 -0.69 -26.83 81.48
C THR A 46 0.78 -26.40 81.55
N ARG A 47 1.70 -27.26 81.08
CA ARG A 47 3.14 -27.00 81.00
C ARG A 47 3.72 -27.43 79.65
N ALA A 48 4.87 -26.88 79.29
CA ALA A 48 5.66 -27.34 78.15
C ALA A 48 6.05 -28.81 78.34
N ILE A 49 5.76 -29.65 77.36
CA ILE A 49 5.97 -31.10 77.46
C ILE A 49 5.92 -31.78 76.09
N ASN A 50 6.70 -32.84 75.92
CA ASN A 50 6.58 -33.74 74.78
C ASN A 50 5.71 -34.94 75.14
N ILE A 51 4.69 -35.23 74.35
CA ILE A 51 3.83 -36.40 74.48
C ILE A 51 4.03 -37.25 73.23
N ILE A 52 4.63 -38.43 73.40
CA ILE A 52 5.16 -39.23 72.29
C ILE A 52 4.67 -40.67 72.41
N SER A 53 4.35 -41.28 71.28
CA SER A 53 4.06 -42.71 71.19
C SER A 53 5.34 -43.57 71.15
N ASN A 54 5.27 -44.75 71.77
CA ASN A 54 6.26 -45.82 71.64
C ASN A 54 5.58 -47.04 70.99
N GLY A 55 5.66 -47.09 69.66
CA GLY A 55 4.94 -48.08 68.86
C GLY A 55 3.54 -47.59 68.46
N ILE A 56 2.62 -48.52 68.21
CA ILE A 56 1.25 -48.19 67.77
C ILE A 56 0.39 -47.88 68.99
N VAL A 57 0.07 -46.60 69.19
CA VAL A 57 -0.84 -46.13 70.25
C VAL A 57 -2.13 -45.63 69.62
N THR A 58 -3.27 -46.11 70.13
CA THR A 58 -4.60 -45.69 69.67
C THR A 58 -5.43 -45.11 70.81
N PHE A 59 -5.87 -43.86 70.68
CA PHE A 59 -6.88 -43.25 71.56
C PHE A 59 -8.27 -43.39 70.95
N ILE A 60 -9.25 -43.84 71.75
CA ILE A 60 -10.63 -44.06 71.32
C ILE A 60 -11.58 -43.27 72.22
N GLY A 61 -12.19 -42.22 71.66
CA GLY A 61 -13.12 -41.35 72.36
C GLY A 61 -14.58 -41.76 72.23
N ASP A 62 -15.47 -40.87 72.69
CA ASP A 62 -16.92 -41.04 72.72
C ASP A 62 -17.67 -40.24 71.63
N GLY A 63 -16.93 -39.51 70.78
CA GLY A 63 -17.43 -38.62 69.74
C GLY A 63 -17.94 -37.27 70.23
N LYS A 64 -17.79 -36.93 71.52
CA LYS A 64 -18.37 -35.72 72.13
C LYS A 64 -17.41 -34.91 72.99
N ASN A 65 -16.27 -35.47 73.37
CA ASN A 65 -15.29 -34.80 74.20
C ASN A 65 -13.98 -34.63 73.44
N ASN A 66 -13.09 -33.80 73.99
CA ASN A 66 -11.74 -33.61 73.48
C ASN A 66 -10.79 -34.67 74.04
N LEU A 67 -9.64 -34.91 73.39
CA LEU A 67 -8.57 -35.71 73.96
C LEU A 67 -7.56 -34.82 74.72
N PHE A 68 -6.87 -33.92 74.01
CA PHE A 68 -5.91 -32.99 74.60
C PHE A 68 -6.47 -31.56 74.65
N ASN A 69 -6.47 -30.97 75.85
CA ASN A 69 -6.78 -29.56 76.10
C ASN A 69 -5.48 -28.83 76.48
N ILE A 70 -4.85 -28.14 75.54
CA ILE A 70 -3.53 -27.55 75.67
C ILE A 70 -3.63 -26.05 75.99
N ASN A 71 -3.22 -25.67 77.21
CA ASN A 71 -3.19 -24.30 77.70
C ASN A 71 -1.75 -23.86 78.04
N SER A 72 -0.77 -24.35 77.28
CA SER A 72 0.65 -24.06 77.47
C SER A 72 1.39 -24.02 76.13
N THR A 73 2.49 -23.26 76.09
CA THR A 73 3.39 -23.19 74.94
C THR A 73 4.48 -24.26 75.03
N GLY A 74 5.14 -24.58 73.91
CA GLY A 74 6.25 -25.54 73.88
C GLY A 74 5.80 -26.99 74.03
N VAL A 75 4.62 -27.33 73.52
CA VAL A 75 4.04 -28.67 73.60
C VAL A 75 4.25 -29.42 72.28
N LYS A 76 4.67 -30.69 72.37
CA LYS A 76 4.81 -31.58 71.23
C LYS A 76 3.88 -32.79 71.35
N ILE A 77 3.13 -33.12 70.30
CA ILE A 77 2.27 -34.31 70.20
C ILE A 77 2.73 -35.16 69.01
N ASP A 78 3.15 -36.42 69.23
CA ASP A 78 3.87 -37.21 68.21
C ASP A 78 3.45 -38.70 68.13
N GLY A 79 2.90 -39.08 66.96
CA GLY A 79 2.79 -40.48 66.53
C GLY A 79 1.52 -41.23 66.95
N PHE A 80 0.42 -40.55 67.26
CA PHE A 80 -0.80 -41.20 67.77
C PHE A 80 -1.82 -41.54 66.68
N ASN A 81 -2.52 -42.67 66.82
CA ASN A 81 -3.82 -42.88 66.17
C ASN A 81 -4.92 -42.35 67.12
N ILE A 82 -5.76 -41.43 66.66
CA ILE A 82 -6.82 -40.82 67.48
C ILE A 82 -8.13 -40.96 66.72
N LYS A 83 -9.17 -41.51 67.36
CA LYS A 83 -10.47 -41.69 66.70
C LYS A 83 -11.66 -41.43 67.61
N ASN A 84 -12.76 -40.97 67.01
CA ASN A 84 -14.05 -40.72 67.67
C ASN A 84 -13.95 -39.66 68.79
N TYR A 85 -13.42 -38.47 68.51
CA TYR A 85 -13.47 -37.33 69.44
C TYR A 85 -14.24 -36.16 68.83
N GLU A 86 -14.71 -35.22 69.65
CA GLU A 86 -15.19 -33.94 69.12
C GLU A 86 -14.00 -33.16 68.54
N THR A 87 -12.98 -32.90 69.37
CA THR A 87 -11.71 -32.30 68.95
C THR A 87 -10.52 -33.05 69.59
N PRO A 88 -9.79 -33.89 68.83
CA PRO A 88 -8.59 -34.58 69.30
C PRO A 88 -7.54 -33.69 69.95
N ILE A 89 -7.20 -32.57 69.31
CA ILE A 89 -6.19 -31.64 69.79
C ILE A 89 -6.80 -30.26 69.81
N ASN A 90 -7.09 -29.76 71.00
CA ASN A 90 -7.63 -28.42 71.22
C ASN A 90 -6.62 -27.60 72.02
N SER A 91 -6.24 -26.42 71.53
CA SER A 91 -5.30 -25.54 72.21
C SER A 91 -5.77 -24.08 72.24
N THR A 92 -5.39 -23.38 73.30
CA THR A 92 -5.54 -21.93 73.43
C THR A 92 -4.23 -21.16 73.25
N GLU A 93 -3.12 -21.85 72.97
CA GLU A 93 -1.77 -21.29 72.91
C GLU A 93 -1.03 -21.71 71.63
N GLY A 94 -0.08 -20.89 71.18
CA GLY A 94 0.83 -21.22 70.08
C GLY A 94 2.05 -22.04 70.52
N ASN A 95 3.10 -22.04 69.70
CA ASN A 95 4.38 -22.73 69.90
C ASN A 95 4.18 -24.23 70.11
N LEU A 96 3.46 -24.85 69.16
CA LEU A 96 3.10 -26.26 69.18
C LEU A 96 3.82 -27.03 68.07
N THR A 97 4.17 -28.28 68.34
CA THR A 97 4.65 -29.22 67.32
C THR A 97 3.74 -30.45 67.30
N ILE A 98 2.90 -30.57 66.27
CA ILE A 98 1.93 -31.66 66.14
C ILE A 98 2.32 -32.50 64.92
N ILE A 99 2.86 -33.69 65.14
CA ILE A 99 3.47 -34.48 64.06
C ILE A 99 3.11 -35.96 64.06
N ASN A 100 3.08 -36.56 62.88
CA ASN A 100 2.91 -38.00 62.67
C ASN A 100 1.60 -38.58 63.26
N ASN A 101 0.56 -37.77 63.46
CA ASN A 101 -0.70 -38.24 64.04
C ASN A 101 -1.68 -38.68 62.94
N ASN A 102 -2.52 -39.66 63.26
CA ASN A 102 -3.59 -40.17 62.40
C ASN A 102 -4.94 -39.99 63.11
N ILE A 103 -5.64 -38.91 62.77
CA ILE A 103 -6.93 -38.50 63.31
C ILE A 103 -8.04 -38.96 62.37
N THR A 104 -9.00 -39.75 62.86
CA THR A 104 -10.14 -40.24 62.05
C THR A 104 -11.46 -40.17 62.80
N ASN A 105 -12.58 -40.12 62.07
CA ASN A 105 -13.95 -40.14 62.62
C ASN A 105 -14.18 -39.12 63.74
N SER A 106 -13.57 -37.94 63.65
CA SER A 106 -13.73 -36.88 64.64
C SER A 106 -14.53 -35.72 64.04
N THR A 107 -15.20 -34.93 64.88
CA THR A 107 -15.98 -33.79 64.38
C THR A 107 -15.05 -32.74 63.77
N HIS A 108 -14.03 -32.35 64.53
CA HIS A 108 -12.93 -31.46 64.13
C HIS A 108 -11.59 -32.19 64.28
N GLY A 109 -10.52 -31.63 63.70
CA GLY A 109 -9.18 -32.21 63.76
C GLY A 109 -8.30 -31.55 64.82
N ILE A 110 -7.55 -30.55 64.40
CA ILE A 110 -6.67 -29.74 65.25
C ILE A 110 -7.26 -28.34 65.35
N ILE A 111 -7.60 -27.89 66.55
CA ILE A 111 -8.07 -26.52 66.79
C ILE A 111 -7.05 -25.81 67.69
N ILE A 112 -6.58 -24.64 67.25
CA ILE A 112 -5.76 -23.71 68.03
C ILE A 112 -6.50 -22.38 68.06
N ASN A 113 -7.29 -22.16 69.10
CA ASN A 113 -8.14 -20.99 69.21
C ASN A 113 -7.80 -20.17 70.46
N ASN A 114 -7.24 -18.98 70.25
CA ASN A 114 -6.90 -18.03 71.28
C ASN A 114 -7.88 -16.85 71.27
N THR A 115 -9.10 -17.06 71.77
CA THR A 115 -10.08 -15.97 71.98
C THR A 115 -9.87 -15.32 73.34
N LYS A 116 -9.58 -14.01 73.36
CA LYS A 116 -9.45 -13.23 74.60
C LYS A 116 -10.47 -12.10 74.67
N ASN A 117 -11.08 -11.95 75.85
CA ASN A 117 -11.95 -10.82 76.17
C ASN A 117 -11.18 -9.51 76.35
N SER A 118 -9.89 -9.59 76.74
CA SER A 118 -8.97 -8.45 76.84
C SER A 118 -7.52 -8.97 76.82
N GLY A 119 -6.58 -8.16 76.29
CA GLY A 119 -5.16 -8.53 76.15
C GLY A 119 -4.81 -9.13 74.77
N ASN A 120 -3.56 -9.57 74.60
CA ASN A 120 -3.06 -10.02 73.30
C ASN A 120 -3.40 -11.49 73.02
N ALA A 121 -4.12 -11.76 71.94
CA ALA A 121 -4.28 -13.08 71.35
C ALA A 121 -3.12 -13.32 70.37
N ILE A 122 -2.17 -14.18 70.76
CA ILE A 122 -0.98 -14.47 69.96
C ILE A 122 -0.93 -15.96 69.71
N ILE A 123 -0.86 -16.35 68.44
CA ILE A 123 -0.54 -17.71 68.03
C ILE A 123 0.68 -17.63 67.13
N ASN A 124 1.80 -18.18 67.58
CA ASN A 124 3.02 -18.15 66.79
C ASN A 124 3.83 -19.44 66.86
N ASN A 125 4.74 -19.63 65.91
CA ASN A 125 5.74 -20.72 65.92
C ASN A 125 5.12 -22.12 66.01
N THR A 126 4.02 -22.36 65.30
CA THR A 126 3.32 -23.65 65.30
C THR A 126 3.68 -24.45 64.04
N ASN A 127 4.06 -25.72 64.24
CA ASN A 127 4.31 -26.68 63.16
C ASN A 127 3.32 -27.86 63.23
N ILE A 128 2.60 -28.11 62.13
CA ILE A 128 1.69 -29.23 61.94
C ILE A 128 2.19 -30.04 60.73
N GLU A 129 2.79 -31.20 61.00
CA GLU A 129 3.54 -31.94 59.96
C GLU A 129 3.25 -33.44 59.92
N ASN A 130 3.17 -34.01 58.71
CA ASN A 130 3.06 -35.46 58.50
C ASN A 130 1.83 -36.09 59.19
N ASN A 131 0.75 -35.34 59.37
CA ASN A 131 -0.48 -35.85 59.96
C ASN A 131 -1.43 -36.34 58.86
N LYS A 132 -2.24 -37.34 59.20
CA LYS A 132 -3.40 -37.76 58.43
C LYS A 132 -4.66 -37.41 59.22
N ILE A 133 -5.52 -36.57 58.67
CA ILE A 133 -6.69 -36.03 59.38
C ILE A 133 -7.92 -36.23 58.50
N ASN A 134 -8.90 -36.98 59.02
CA ASN A 134 -10.21 -37.19 58.42
C ASN A 134 -11.30 -36.81 59.44
N THR A 135 -12.08 -35.78 59.12
CA THR A 135 -13.07 -35.15 60.01
C THR A 135 -14.36 -34.81 59.29
N THR A 136 -15.45 -34.60 60.02
CA THR A 136 -16.71 -34.14 59.39
C THR A 136 -16.78 -32.63 59.17
N ARG A 137 -15.96 -31.86 59.89
CA ARG A 137 -15.79 -30.40 59.77
C ARG A 137 -14.31 -30.03 59.60
N GLU A 138 -13.85 -28.92 60.18
CA GLU A 138 -12.53 -28.34 59.94
C GLU A 138 -11.38 -29.30 60.35
N THR A 139 -10.42 -29.53 59.45
CA THR A 139 -9.28 -30.42 59.74
C THR A 139 -8.23 -29.70 60.60
N ILE A 140 -7.97 -28.43 60.27
CA ILE A 140 -7.04 -27.55 60.98
C ILE A 140 -7.69 -26.17 61.08
N GLU A 141 -7.90 -25.70 62.30
CA GLU A 141 -8.35 -24.35 62.61
C GLU A 141 -7.29 -23.64 63.47
N ILE A 142 -6.91 -22.44 63.05
CA ILE A 142 -6.04 -21.53 63.80
C ILE A 142 -6.72 -20.17 63.87
N ALA A 143 -7.27 -19.83 65.03
CA ALA A 143 -8.03 -18.62 65.24
C ALA A 143 -7.44 -17.77 66.38
N ALA A 144 -7.18 -16.49 66.12
CA ALA A 144 -6.76 -15.54 67.15
C ALA A 144 -7.71 -14.34 67.18
N GLU A 145 -8.49 -14.23 68.25
CA GLU A 145 -9.58 -13.27 68.35
C GLU A 145 -9.47 -12.40 69.59
N THR A 146 -9.70 -11.10 69.44
CA THR A 146 -9.87 -10.18 70.57
C THR A 146 -11.22 -9.47 70.48
N ASN A 147 -12.04 -9.61 71.52
CA ASN A 147 -13.37 -8.99 71.61
C ASN A 147 -13.32 -7.46 71.81
N ASP A 148 -12.15 -6.90 72.13
CA ASP A 148 -11.98 -5.46 72.27
C ASP A 148 -11.81 -4.78 70.90
N ASN A 149 -12.71 -3.83 70.59
CA ASN A 149 -12.57 -2.86 69.49
C ASN A 149 -11.39 -1.88 69.69
N ILE A 150 -10.57 -2.09 70.73
CA ILE A 150 -9.41 -1.27 71.03
C ILE A 150 -8.23 -1.89 70.30
N ASN A 151 -7.59 -1.09 69.43
CA ASN A 151 -6.37 -1.38 68.67
C ASN A 151 -5.26 -2.04 69.52
N SER A 152 -5.37 -3.34 69.84
CA SER A 152 -4.25 -4.11 70.34
C SER A 152 -3.36 -4.36 69.13
N SER A 153 -2.27 -3.60 69.01
CA SER A 153 -1.31 -3.72 67.90
C SER A 153 -0.45 -4.98 68.00
N SER A 154 -0.65 -5.80 69.03
CA SER A 154 0.21 -6.90 69.41
C SER A 154 -0.41 -8.29 69.28
N SER A 155 -1.71 -8.39 68.98
CA SER A 155 -2.36 -9.66 68.67
C SER A 155 -2.15 -10.03 67.20
N HIS A 156 -1.72 -11.25 66.92
CA HIS A 156 -1.35 -11.71 65.58
C HIS A 156 -1.25 -13.24 65.49
N ILE A 157 -1.35 -13.74 64.26
CA ILE A 157 -0.94 -15.10 63.88
C ILE A 157 0.37 -14.96 63.09
N GLU A 158 1.45 -15.61 63.53
CA GLU A 158 2.73 -15.56 62.80
C GLU A 158 3.48 -16.90 62.78
N ASN A 159 4.34 -17.11 61.78
CA ASN A 159 5.25 -18.26 61.75
C ASN A 159 4.53 -19.62 61.87
N ILE A 160 3.51 -19.82 61.03
CA ILE A 160 2.72 -21.05 60.99
C ILE A 160 3.21 -21.94 59.84
N GLN A 161 3.46 -23.22 60.13
CA GLN A 161 3.85 -24.22 59.14
C GLN A 161 2.88 -25.39 59.16
N ILE A 162 2.22 -25.64 58.03
CA ILE A 162 1.33 -26.79 57.81
C ILE A 162 1.90 -27.54 56.60
N SER A 163 2.55 -28.69 56.84
CA SER A 163 3.21 -29.40 55.74
C SER A 163 3.15 -30.90 55.77
N ASN A 164 3.22 -31.52 54.57
CA ASN A 164 3.23 -32.97 54.41
C ASN A 164 2.00 -33.69 55.00
N ASN A 165 0.87 -33.00 55.19
CA ASN A 165 -0.34 -33.58 55.77
C ASN A 165 -1.25 -34.19 54.68
N GLU A 166 -2.01 -35.22 55.04
CA GLU A 166 -3.12 -35.76 54.27
C GLU A 166 -4.43 -35.33 54.95
N LEU A 167 -5.19 -34.45 54.32
CA LEU A 167 -6.36 -33.78 54.91
C LEU A 167 -7.62 -34.15 54.15
N GLU A 168 -8.66 -34.55 54.88
CA GLU A 168 -9.97 -34.93 54.37
C GLU A 168 -11.04 -34.38 55.33
N SER A 169 -12.00 -33.64 54.80
CA SER A 169 -13.15 -33.12 55.53
C SER A 169 -14.42 -33.50 54.79
N ASP A 170 -15.43 -34.04 55.46
CA ASP A 170 -16.70 -34.40 54.81
C ASP A 170 -17.54 -33.16 54.42
N GLY A 171 -17.16 -31.95 54.86
CA GLY A 171 -17.67 -30.70 54.30
C GLY A 171 -19.11 -30.32 54.67
N VAL A 172 -19.60 -30.72 55.84
CA VAL A 172 -20.92 -30.27 56.32
C VAL A 172 -20.86 -28.75 56.60
N ASP A 173 -21.81 -27.99 56.08
CA ASP A 173 -22.08 -26.56 56.37
C ASP A 173 -20.85 -25.62 56.32
N ASP A 174 -20.46 -25.14 55.14
CA ASP A 174 -19.45 -24.07 54.92
C ASP A 174 -18.04 -24.32 55.49
N SER A 175 -17.76 -25.52 56.01
CA SER A 175 -16.51 -25.83 56.72
C SER A 175 -15.25 -25.78 55.84
N GLU A 176 -14.18 -25.20 56.40
CA GLU A 176 -12.87 -25.13 55.76
C GLU A 176 -12.00 -26.36 56.05
N THR A 177 -11.22 -26.82 55.08
CA THR A 177 -10.18 -27.83 55.37
C THR A 177 -9.09 -27.21 56.25
N ILE A 178 -8.62 -26.01 55.89
CA ILE A 178 -7.70 -25.21 56.69
C ILE A 178 -8.30 -23.82 56.88
N LEU A 179 -8.59 -23.46 58.12
CA LEU A 179 -9.03 -22.13 58.54
C LEU A 179 -7.90 -21.44 59.32
N ILE A 180 -7.44 -20.28 58.84
CA ILE A 180 -6.56 -19.38 59.57
C ILE A 180 -7.24 -18.01 59.61
N GLU A 181 -7.79 -17.67 60.77
CA GLU A 181 -8.57 -16.45 60.94
C GLU A 181 -8.06 -15.57 62.08
N SER A 182 -7.96 -14.27 61.82
CA SER A 182 -7.54 -13.30 62.82
C SER A 182 -8.44 -12.07 62.85
N SER A 183 -9.33 -12.04 63.84
CA SER A 183 -10.24 -10.92 64.12
C SER A 183 -9.50 -9.82 64.90
N ASN A 184 -9.43 -8.61 64.33
CA ASN A 184 -8.74 -7.40 64.83
C ASN A 184 -7.20 -7.40 64.74
N ASN A 185 -6.61 -8.36 64.01
CA ASN A 185 -5.20 -8.76 64.14
C ASN A 185 -4.55 -9.07 62.79
N SER A 186 -3.22 -9.02 62.67
CA SER A 186 -2.50 -9.37 61.43
C SER A 186 -2.14 -10.87 61.36
N THR A 187 -2.07 -11.42 60.15
CA THR A 187 -1.57 -12.77 59.88
C THR A 187 -0.30 -12.69 59.02
N LYS A 188 0.82 -13.24 59.48
CA LYS A 188 2.13 -13.13 58.80
C LYS A 188 2.87 -14.48 58.72
N ASP A 189 3.69 -14.66 57.70
CA ASP A 189 4.63 -15.78 57.59
C ASP A 189 3.98 -17.18 57.74
N VAL A 190 2.88 -17.39 57.01
CA VAL A 190 2.16 -18.68 56.96
C VAL A 190 2.63 -19.50 55.76
N LYS A 191 3.00 -20.77 55.99
CA LYS A 191 3.42 -21.72 54.95
C LYS A 191 2.55 -22.96 54.96
N ILE A 192 1.80 -23.17 53.89
CA ILE A 192 1.01 -24.38 53.62
C ILE A 192 1.67 -25.11 52.47
N ASN A 193 2.44 -26.16 52.77
CA ASN A 193 3.35 -26.78 51.80
C ASN A 193 3.23 -28.30 51.71
N ASN A 194 3.16 -28.84 50.49
CA ASN A 194 3.19 -30.29 50.24
C ASN A 194 2.08 -31.08 50.97
N ASN A 195 0.90 -30.48 51.12
CA ASN A 195 -0.27 -31.16 51.67
C ASN A 195 -1.09 -31.82 50.55
N LYS A 196 -1.77 -32.90 50.90
CA LYS A 196 -2.68 -33.64 50.03
C LYS A 196 -4.11 -33.51 50.55
N PHE A 197 -4.96 -32.88 49.75
CA PHE A 197 -6.39 -32.72 50.04
C PHE A 197 -7.16 -33.84 49.36
N LYS A 198 -8.02 -34.55 50.10
CA LYS A 198 -8.83 -35.69 49.63
C LYS A 198 -10.28 -35.55 50.08
N GLY A 199 -11.21 -36.06 49.28
CA GLY A 199 -12.63 -36.18 49.65
C GLY A 199 -13.31 -34.85 49.95
N GLY A 200 -14.59 -34.93 50.34
CA GLY A 200 -15.39 -33.80 50.84
C GLY A 200 -16.20 -33.04 49.80
N GLU A 201 -17.28 -32.41 50.24
CA GLU A 201 -18.08 -31.51 49.39
C GLU A 201 -17.30 -30.22 49.06
N LEU A 202 -16.45 -29.71 49.96
CA LEU A 202 -15.69 -28.46 49.75
C LEU A 202 -14.25 -28.58 50.26
N GLN A 203 -13.27 -28.37 49.38
CA GLN A 203 -11.85 -28.27 49.76
C GLN A 203 -11.44 -26.80 49.81
N LYS A 204 -11.35 -26.26 51.04
CA LYS A 204 -11.18 -24.81 51.24
C LYS A 204 -9.97 -24.50 52.12
N ILE A 205 -9.13 -23.59 51.65
CA ILE A 205 -8.11 -22.90 52.45
C ILE A 205 -8.57 -21.45 52.58
N LEU A 206 -8.81 -21.02 53.81
CA LEU A 206 -9.13 -19.64 54.14
C LEU A 206 -8.00 -19.08 55.02
N VAL A 207 -7.34 -18.03 54.54
CA VAL A 207 -6.47 -17.19 55.36
C VAL A 207 -7.06 -15.79 55.36
N TYR A 208 -7.61 -15.39 56.50
CA TYR A 208 -8.26 -14.10 56.67
C TYR A 208 -7.73 -13.34 57.89
N SER A 209 -7.58 -12.04 57.72
CA SER A 209 -7.20 -11.10 58.77
C SER A 209 -8.06 -9.84 58.64
N SER A 210 -8.47 -9.23 59.74
CA SER A 210 -9.11 -7.91 59.65
C SER A 210 -8.10 -6.75 59.54
N LYS A 211 -6.79 -7.02 59.49
CA LYS A 211 -5.72 -5.99 59.39
C LYS A 211 -4.80 -6.23 58.20
N ASP A 212 -3.73 -7.01 58.35
CA ASP A 212 -2.74 -7.24 57.30
C ASP A 212 -2.45 -8.73 57.19
N THR A 213 -2.42 -9.23 55.95
CA THR A 213 -2.06 -10.60 55.60
C THR A 213 -0.77 -10.56 54.77
N GLU A 214 0.36 -10.98 55.35
CA GLU A 214 1.68 -10.82 54.74
C GLU A 214 2.45 -12.14 54.64
N ASN A 215 3.23 -12.31 53.56
CA ASN A 215 4.16 -13.43 53.38
C ASN A 215 3.48 -14.81 53.46
N ILE A 216 2.32 -14.96 52.82
CA ILE A 216 1.61 -16.24 52.77
C ILE A 216 2.15 -17.08 51.60
N ALA A 217 2.50 -18.33 51.85
CA ALA A 217 2.99 -19.26 50.84
C ALA A 217 2.15 -20.54 50.83
N ILE A 218 1.49 -20.81 49.70
CA ILE A 218 0.71 -22.03 49.47
C ILE A 218 1.38 -22.77 48.31
N THR A 219 2.18 -23.79 48.63
CA THR A 219 3.09 -24.40 47.65
C THR A 219 3.07 -25.92 47.61
N ASN A 220 3.26 -26.48 46.42
CA ASN A 220 3.42 -27.93 46.23
C ASN A 220 2.24 -28.78 46.74
N ASN A 221 1.04 -28.18 46.91
CA ASN A 221 -0.11 -28.90 47.41
C ASN A 221 -0.85 -29.62 46.28
N ASN A 222 -1.52 -30.71 46.62
CA ASN A 222 -2.27 -31.52 45.66
C ASN A 222 -3.74 -31.59 46.07
N PHE A 223 -4.60 -30.93 45.30
CA PHE A 223 -6.06 -30.88 45.46
C PHE A 223 -6.68 -31.89 44.49
N ASN A 224 -6.99 -33.08 45.02
CA ASN A 224 -7.61 -34.16 44.26
C ASN A 224 -8.94 -34.50 44.90
N ASN A 225 -10.03 -34.19 44.22
CA ASN A 225 -11.36 -34.58 44.66
C ASN A 225 -12.11 -35.28 43.52
N ASN A 226 -13.07 -36.14 43.85
CA ASN A 226 -13.94 -36.83 42.89
C ASN A 226 -15.40 -36.35 42.99
N GLU A 227 -15.70 -35.40 43.88
CA GLU A 227 -17.07 -34.92 44.15
C GLU A 227 -17.28 -33.45 43.72
N SER A 228 -18.50 -33.11 43.32
CA SER A 228 -18.83 -32.04 42.37
C SER A 228 -18.80 -30.58 42.87
N ILE A 229 -18.19 -30.24 44.02
CA ILE A 229 -18.34 -28.90 44.59
C ILE A 229 -16.95 -28.35 45.03
N ALA A 230 -16.77 -27.03 44.92
CA ALA A 230 -15.54 -26.36 44.51
C ALA A 230 -14.28 -26.50 45.39
N GLN A 231 -13.11 -26.25 44.78
CA GLN A 231 -11.85 -25.92 45.45
C GLN A 231 -11.77 -24.40 45.65
N ILE A 232 -11.73 -23.95 46.91
CA ILE A 232 -11.81 -22.52 47.25
C ILE A 232 -10.55 -22.11 47.99
N LEU A 233 -9.79 -21.19 47.39
CA LEU A 233 -8.68 -20.54 48.05
C LEU A 233 -9.00 -19.08 48.27
N VAL A 234 -9.10 -18.66 49.52
CA VAL A 234 -9.44 -17.29 49.89
C VAL A 234 -8.34 -16.71 50.77
N LEU A 235 -7.74 -15.63 50.28
CA LEU A 235 -6.73 -14.85 50.97
C LEU A 235 -7.26 -13.43 51.10
N GLY A 236 -7.57 -13.06 52.33
CA GLY A 236 -8.34 -11.85 52.59
C GLY A 236 -7.67 -10.95 53.62
N SER A 237 -7.82 -9.65 53.42
CA SER A 237 -7.62 -8.68 54.49
C SER A 237 -8.56 -7.48 54.37
N GLN A 238 -8.92 -6.83 55.48
CA GLN A 238 -9.52 -5.49 55.40
C GLN A 238 -8.49 -4.37 55.18
N GLY A 239 -7.21 -4.60 55.51
CA GLY A 239 -6.10 -3.69 55.20
C GLY A 239 -5.29 -4.22 54.01
N ILE A 240 -4.07 -4.70 54.24
CA ILE A 240 -3.14 -5.08 53.16
C ILE A 240 -3.09 -6.61 52.97
N VAL A 241 -3.08 -7.09 51.72
CA VAL A 241 -2.56 -8.44 51.38
C VAL A 241 -1.26 -8.26 50.59
N ASN A 242 -0.12 -8.63 51.18
CA ASN A 242 1.19 -8.40 50.60
C ASN A 242 2.05 -9.66 50.51
N ASN A 243 2.75 -9.83 49.39
CA ASN A 243 3.75 -10.87 49.19
C ASN A 243 3.19 -12.29 49.35
N THR A 244 2.00 -12.54 48.81
CA THR A 244 1.41 -13.88 48.79
C THR A 244 1.85 -14.66 47.56
N THR A 245 2.26 -15.92 47.74
CA THR A 245 2.65 -16.83 46.66
C THR A 245 1.80 -18.10 46.67
N ILE A 246 1.13 -18.39 45.55
CA ILE A 246 0.46 -19.66 45.28
C ILE A 246 1.20 -20.32 44.12
N SER A 247 2.00 -21.36 44.39
CA SER A 247 2.83 -21.95 43.35
C SER A 247 3.08 -23.44 43.43
N ASN A 248 3.29 -24.07 42.26
CA ASN A 248 3.56 -25.50 42.13
C ASN A 248 2.43 -26.39 42.71
N ASN A 249 1.21 -25.86 42.79
CA ASN A 249 0.06 -26.65 43.24
C ASN A 249 -0.59 -27.38 42.06
N ASN A 250 -1.23 -28.51 42.36
CA ASN A 250 -1.96 -29.33 41.41
C ASN A 250 -3.45 -29.32 41.77
N PHE A 251 -4.28 -28.77 40.91
CA PHE A 251 -5.74 -28.64 41.09
C PHE A 251 -6.44 -29.53 40.07
N ASN A 252 -7.16 -30.57 40.51
CA ASN A 252 -7.81 -31.53 39.61
C ASN A 252 -9.34 -31.67 39.84
N ASN A 253 -10.06 -31.98 38.76
CA ASN A 253 -11.42 -32.55 38.67
C ASN A 253 -12.65 -31.65 38.98
N ASN A 254 -12.50 -30.51 39.65
CA ASN A 254 -13.65 -29.74 40.18
C ASN A 254 -13.69 -28.30 39.65
N ILE A 255 -14.57 -27.46 40.19
CA ILE A 255 -14.54 -25.99 40.01
C ILE A 255 -13.44 -25.39 40.89
N LEU A 256 -12.60 -24.50 40.35
CA LEU A 256 -11.61 -23.75 41.11
C LEU A 256 -12.02 -22.28 41.27
N THR A 257 -12.01 -21.80 42.50
CA THR A 257 -12.16 -20.38 42.83
C THR A 257 -10.97 -19.92 43.66
N MET A 258 -10.19 -18.97 43.16
CA MET A 258 -9.08 -18.35 43.90
C MET A 258 -9.32 -16.86 44.04
N ASN A 259 -9.45 -16.38 45.28
CA ASN A 259 -9.70 -14.98 45.59
C ASN A 259 -8.58 -14.41 46.47
N ILE A 260 -7.97 -13.33 46.00
CA ILE A 260 -7.07 -12.49 46.79
C ILE A 260 -7.74 -11.13 46.93
N TYR A 261 -8.31 -10.81 48.10
CA TYR A 261 -9.06 -9.57 48.32
C TYR A 261 -8.47 -8.72 49.46
N SER A 262 -8.34 -7.42 49.20
CA SER A 262 -7.90 -6.46 50.23
C SER A 262 -8.26 -5.03 49.90
N GLN A 263 -8.00 -4.09 50.82
CA GLN A 263 -8.00 -2.67 50.49
C GLN A 263 -6.79 -2.35 49.58
N HIS A 264 -5.61 -2.85 49.96
CA HIS A 264 -4.39 -2.78 49.16
C HIS A 264 -3.79 -4.17 48.92
N SER A 265 -3.75 -4.60 47.66
CA SER A 265 -3.21 -5.91 47.26
C SER A 265 -1.88 -5.70 46.54
N ILE A 266 -0.79 -6.21 47.11
CA ILE A 266 0.58 -5.84 46.70
C ILE A 266 1.43 -7.10 46.50
N ASN A 267 2.13 -7.19 45.35
CA ASN A 267 3.12 -8.25 45.08
C ASN A 267 2.58 -9.69 45.26
N ASN A 268 1.35 -9.93 44.84
CA ASN A 268 0.72 -11.25 44.96
C ASN A 268 0.93 -12.05 43.66
N ILE A 269 1.41 -13.29 43.80
CA ILE A 269 1.91 -14.13 42.70
C ILE A 269 1.18 -15.47 42.70
N ILE A 270 0.61 -15.84 41.54
CA ILE A 270 0.08 -17.16 41.26
C ILE A 270 0.89 -17.73 40.10
N SER A 271 1.75 -18.73 40.36
CA SER A 271 2.67 -19.22 39.33
C SER A 271 2.97 -20.70 39.34
N HIS A 272 3.34 -21.28 38.20
CA HIS A 272 3.76 -22.68 38.09
C HIS A 272 2.72 -23.69 38.60
N ASN A 273 1.43 -23.32 38.63
CA ASN A 273 0.38 -24.25 39.03
C ASN A 273 -0.08 -25.08 37.82
N ASN A 274 -0.47 -26.33 38.09
CA ASN A 274 -1.15 -27.20 37.15
C ASN A 274 -2.64 -27.23 37.50
N ILE A 275 -3.46 -26.62 36.66
CA ILE A 275 -4.89 -26.44 36.88
C ILE A 275 -5.64 -27.26 35.82
N HIS A 276 -6.21 -28.40 36.22
CA HIS A 276 -7.00 -29.30 35.38
C HIS A 276 -8.41 -29.45 35.97
N VAL A 277 -9.29 -28.52 35.66
CA VAL A 277 -10.55 -28.26 36.39
C VAL A 277 -11.72 -28.13 35.43
N ASP A 278 -12.95 -28.40 35.87
CA ASP A 278 -14.11 -28.24 34.98
C ASP A 278 -14.34 -26.77 34.63
N SER A 279 -14.27 -25.89 35.63
CA SER A 279 -14.33 -24.44 35.48
C SER A 279 -13.38 -23.76 36.46
N GLY A 280 -12.89 -22.56 36.12
CA GLY A 280 -11.97 -21.83 37.01
C GLY A 280 -12.17 -20.32 37.01
N PHE A 281 -12.12 -19.72 38.19
CA PHE A 281 -12.24 -18.28 38.41
C PHE A 281 -11.13 -17.80 39.34
N ILE A 282 -10.31 -16.88 38.85
CA ILE A 282 -9.21 -16.29 39.62
C ILE A 282 -9.44 -14.80 39.73
N ASN A 283 -9.49 -14.28 40.96
CA ASN A 283 -9.74 -12.87 41.23
C ASN A 283 -8.60 -12.27 42.07
N PHE A 284 -7.99 -11.21 41.54
CA PHE A 284 -7.17 -10.28 42.31
C PHE A 284 -7.99 -9.01 42.53
N TYR A 285 -8.27 -8.68 43.78
CA TYR A 285 -9.09 -7.53 44.15
C TYR A 285 -8.39 -6.61 45.16
N GLY A 286 -8.30 -5.33 44.82
CA GLY A 286 -7.87 -4.25 45.69
C GLY A 286 -8.87 -3.10 45.64
N SER A 287 -9.60 -2.78 46.71
CA SER A 287 -10.61 -1.72 46.65
C SER A 287 -10.00 -0.33 46.38
N GLU A 288 -8.73 -0.13 46.70
CA GLU A 288 -7.95 1.05 46.36
C GLU A 288 -6.82 0.69 45.39
N ASP A 289 -5.71 0.18 45.90
CA ASP A 289 -4.52 -0.10 45.10
C ASP A 289 -4.33 -1.60 44.87
N LEU A 290 -4.15 -1.97 43.60
CA LEU A 290 -3.74 -3.31 43.18
C LEU A 290 -2.41 -3.20 42.44
N ILE A 291 -1.32 -3.53 43.14
CA ILE A 291 0.05 -3.28 42.69
C ILE A 291 0.75 -4.61 42.44
N SER A 292 1.16 -4.81 41.19
CA SER A 292 1.93 -5.96 40.74
C SER A 292 1.26 -7.31 41.05
N PRO A 293 -0.02 -7.53 40.69
CA PRO A 293 -0.56 -8.89 40.64
C PRO A 293 0.08 -9.66 39.47
N TYR A 294 0.55 -10.87 39.75
CA TYR A 294 1.20 -11.73 38.77
C TYR A 294 0.45 -13.05 38.64
N PHE A 295 0.05 -13.38 37.41
CA PHE A 295 -0.38 -14.73 37.03
C PHE A 295 0.52 -15.24 35.92
N ASN A 296 1.46 -16.12 36.24
CA ASN A 296 2.52 -16.50 35.30
C ASN A 296 2.95 -17.96 35.34
N ASP A 297 3.38 -18.47 34.18
CA ASP A 297 3.94 -19.82 34.04
C ASP A 297 2.97 -20.94 34.52
N ASN A 298 1.66 -20.70 34.48
CA ASN A 298 0.64 -21.71 34.82
C ASN A 298 0.22 -22.52 33.59
N THR A 299 -0.14 -23.78 33.82
CA THR A 299 -0.84 -24.62 32.82
C THR A 299 -2.28 -24.77 33.26
N VAL A 300 -3.21 -24.37 32.40
CA VAL A 300 -4.65 -24.38 32.62
C VAL A 300 -5.31 -25.23 31.55
N ASP A 301 -6.05 -26.25 31.97
CA ASP A 301 -6.84 -27.15 31.14
C ASP A 301 -8.25 -27.22 31.72
N THR A 302 -9.25 -26.77 30.95
CA THR A 302 -10.66 -26.77 31.41
C THR A 302 -11.64 -27.29 30.38
N THR A 303 -12.67 -27.99 30.86
CA THR A 303 -13.78 -28.48 30.04
C THR A 303 -14.88 -27.44 29.81
N ASP A 304 -14.91 -26.38 30.61
CA ASP A 304 -15.86 -25.26 30.51
C ASP A 304 -15.14 -23.89 30.63
N ILE A 305 -15.68 -22.92 31.39
CA ILE A 305 -15.20 -21.53 31.44
C ILE A 305 -13.98 -21.38 32.36
N PHE A 306 -12.96 -20.66 31.88
CA PHE A 306 -11.87 -20.14 32.72
C PHE A 306 -11.73 -18.62 32.63
N ALA A 307 -11.73 -17.94 33.79
CA ALA A 307 -11.67 -16.50 33.88
C ALA A 307 -10.61 -16.01 34.86
N ILE A 308 -9.90 -14.96 34.46
CA ILE A 308 -9.00 -14.20 35.34
C ILE A 308 -9.50 -12.76 35.38
N ASP A 309 -9.81 -12.30 36.58
CA ASP A 309 -10.30 -10.95 36.85
C ASP A 309 -9.32 -10.22 37.78
N VAL A 310 -8.83 -9.06 37.36
CA VAL A 310 -7.83 -8.26 38.06
C VAL A 310 -8.39 -6.86 38.25
N ASN A 311 -8.96 -6.62 39.43
CA ASN A 311 -9.77 -5.45 39.73
C ASN A 311 -9.13 -4.58 40.82
N GLY A 312 -8.93 -3.29 40.53
CA GLY A 312 -8.75 -2.30 41.58
C GLY A 312 -9.03 -0.87 41.12
N ALA A 313 -9.10 0.08 42.05
CA ALA A 313 -9.25 1.48 41.65
C ALA A 313 -8.01 1.97 40.88
N ASN A 314 -6.82 1.64 41.39
CA ASN A 314 -5.53 1.81 40.72
C ASN A 314 -4.87 0.45 40.47
N LEU A 315 -4.86 0.00 39.21
CA LEU A 315 -4.11 -1.18 38.78
C LEU A 315 -2.74 -0.75 38.25
N ILE A 316 -1.67 -1.13 38.96
CA ILE A 316 -0.29 -0.82 38.57
C ILE A 316 0.44 -2.14 38.33
N LYS A 317 0.99 -2.33 37.13
CA LYS A 317 1.74 -3.54 36.75
C LYS A 317 0.92 -4.84 36.84
N GLY A 318 -0.31 -4.82 36.34
CA GLY A 318 -1.12 -6.04 36.22
C GLY A 318 -0.55 -6.95 35.12
N ASN A 319 0.02 -8.09 35.51
CA ASN A 319 0.87 -8.88 34.62
C ASN A 319 0.40 -10.33 34.49
N ILE A 320 -0.06 -10.69 33.29
CA ILE A 320 -0.50 -12.04 32.93
C ILE A 320 0.39 -12.57 31.81
N TYR A 321 1.35 -13.45 32.12
CA TYR A 321 2.32 -13.87 31.11
C TYR A 321 2.83 -15.30 31.19
N ASN A 322 3.28 -15.82 30.04
CA ASN A 322 3.83 -17.18 29.87
C ASN A 322 2.87 -18.32 30.29
N ASN A 323 1.56 -18.09 30.29
CA ASN A 323 0.60 -19.14 30.63
C ASN A 323 0.22 -19.97 29.40
N LYS A 324 -0.14 -21.23 29.64
CA LYS A 324 -0.75 -22.12 28.66
C LYS A 324 -2.19 -22.37 29.05
N PHE A 325 -3.13 -21.96 28.21
CA PHE A 325 -4.56 -22.20 28.38
C PHE A 325 -5.04 -23.15 27.28
N ASP A 326 -5.58 -24.29 27.67
CA ASP A 326 -6.33 -25.22 26.82
C ASP A 326 -7.75 -25.31 27.40
N ILE A 327 -8.65 -24.40 27.01
CA ILE A 327 -9.94 -24.19 27.70
C ILE A 327 -11.11 -24.23 26.71
N TYR A 328 -12.35 -24.47 27.17
CA TYR A 328 -13.50 -24.38 26.28
C TYR A 328 -13.78 -22.93 25.87
N SER A 329 -13.90 -22.03 26.85
CA SER A 329 -14.02 -20.58 26.64
C SER A 329 -13.46 -19.79 27.84
N GLY A 330 -13.16 -18.51 27.66
CA GLY A 330 -12.63 -17.72 28.78
C GLY A 330 -12.33 -16.26 28.50
N TYR A 331 -11.85 -15.57 29.54
CA TYR A 331 -11.40 -14.19 29.43
C TYR A 331 -10.31 -13.83 30.45
N ILE A 332 -9.54 -12.79 30.11
CA ILE A 332 -8.66 -12.07 31.01
C ILE A 332 -9.17 -10.62 31.06
N ASP A 333 -9.52 -10.14 32.26
CA ASP A 333 -9.97 -8.77 32.48
C ASP A 333 -8.98 -8.03 33.40
N LEU A 334 -8.36 -6.98 32.85
CA LEU A 334 -7.49 -6.07 33.59
C LEU A 334 -8.23 -4.75 33.78
N ASN A 335 -8.73 -4.54 34.99
CA ASN A 335 -9.66 -3.47 35.32
C ASN A 335 -9.08 -2.55 36.41
N GLY A 336 -8.69 -1.34 36.00
CA GLY A 336 -8.24 -0.28 36.88
C GLY A 336 -9.24 0.87 36.87
N TRP A 337 -10.27 0.87 37.73
CA TRP A 337 -11.44 1.75 37.59
C TRP A 337 -11.08 3.22 37.33
N ASP A 338 -10.12 3.74 38.08
CA ASP A 338 -9.59 5.09 37.88
C ASP A 338 -8.32 5.08 37.02
N ASN A 339 -7.40 4.17 37.30
CA ASN A 339 -6.11 4.13 36.61
C ASN A 339 -5.61 2.71 36.34
N LEU A 340 -5.06 2.50 35.13
CA LEU A 340 -4.33 1.30 34.74
C LEU A 340 -2.96 1.70 34.16
N TYR A 341 -1.88 1.31 34.83
CA TYR A 341 -0.51 1.66 34.48
C TYR A 341 0.36 0.43 34.23
N ASP A 342 1.09 0.42 33.12
CA ASP A 342 2.14 -0.57 32.82
C ASP A 342 1.67 -2.03 32.97
N SER A 343 0.48 -2.36 32.46
CA SER A 343 -0.11 -3.71 32.55
C SER A 343 0.03 -4.48 31.24
N TYR A 344 0.30 -5.78 31.34
CA TYR A 344 0.71 -6.63 30.22
C TYR A 344 -0.06 -7.96 30.20
N ILE A 345 -0.58 -8.31 29.02
CA ILE A 345 -0.98 -9.67 28.66
C ILE A 345 0.02 -10.16 27.62
N GLN A 346 0.94 -11.04 28.03
CA GLN A 346 2.14 -11.31 27.23
C GLN A 346 2.55 -12.78 27.14
N ASN A 347 3.02 -13.22 25.97
CA ASN A 347 3.60 -14.57 25.76
C ASN A 347 2.66 -15.73 26.15
N ASN A 348 1.35 -15.52 26.19
CA ASN A 348 0.41 -16.59 26.52
C ASN A 348 0.12 -17.44 25.27
N THR A 349 0.00 -18.76 25.45
CA THR A 349 -0.54 -19.66 24.43
C THR A 349 -1.95 -20.04 24.85
N ILE A 350 -2.93 -19.69 24.03
CA ILE A 350 -4.35 -19.83 24.34
C ILE A 350 -5.00 -20.65 23.23
N ASN A 351 -5.43 -21.86 23.55
CA ASN A 351 -6.23 -22.70 22.69
C ASN A 351 -7.64 -22.78 23.27
N THR A 352 -8.63 -22.29 22.53
CA THR A 352 -10.03 -22.34 22.95
C THR A 352 -10.96 -22.93 21.90
N ILE A 353 -12.02 -23.61 22.34
CA ILE A 353 -13.02 -24.21 21.45
C ILE A 353 -14.04 -23.17 20.97
N GLU A 354 -14.51 -22.29 21.87
CA GLU A 354 -15.61 -21.35 21.61
C GLU A 354 -15.13 -19.90 21.46
N GLY A 355 -14.50 -19.35 22.51
CA GLY A 355 -14.16 -17.93 22.51
C GLY A 355 -13.18 -17.53 23.58
N PHE A 356 -12.34 -16.53 23.27
CA PHE A 356 -11.44 -15.91 24.23
C PHE A 356 -11.46 -14.38 24.13
N ASN A 357 -11.57 -13.72 25.28
CA ASN A 357 -11.66 -12.26 25.36
C ASN A 357 -10.58 -11.66 26.26
N ASN A 358 -9.74 -10.78 25.71
CA ASN A 358 -8.82 -9.95 26.49
C ASN A 358 -9.43 -8.56 26.67
N LYS A 359 -9.59 -8.13 27.92
CA LYS A 359 -10.19 -6.84 28.25
C LYS A 359 -9.23 -5.97 29.03
N PHE A 360 -9.18 -4.69 28.65
CA PHE A 360 -8.61 -3.62 29.46
C PHE A 360 -9.72 -2.60 29.71
N ASN A 361 -9.95 -2.26 30.98
CA ASN A 361 -10.95 -1.30 31.37
C ASN A 361 -10.38 -0.30 32.39
N SER A 362 -10.36 0.99 32.06
CA SER A 362 -9.89 2.02 32.99
C SER A 362 -10.29 3.41 32.56
N ARG A 363 -10.66 4.31 33.50
CA ARG A 363 -10.78 5.74 33.17
C ARG A 363 -9.49 6.28 32.55
N ASN A 364 -8.33 5.96 33.11
CA ASN A 364 -7.01 6.38 32.60
C ASN A 364 -6.10 5.17 32.32
N LEU A 365 -6.03 4.77 31.06
CA LEU A 365 -5.21 3.68 30.60
C LEU A 365 -3.85 4.20 30.07
N ASN A 366 -2.76 3.85 30.74
CA ASN A 366 -1.41 4.24 30.33
C ASN A 366 -0.52 3.00 30.21
N ASN A 367 -0.01 2.75 29.00
CA ASN A 367 0.84 1.58 28.69
C ASN A 367 0.12 0.24 28.92
N GLY A 368 -1.09 0.07 28.37
CA GLY A 368 -1.76 -1.24 28.28
C GLY A 368 -1.27 -2.02 27.06
N ASN A 369 -0.75 -3.23 27.26
CA ASN A 369 -0.02 -3.97 26.23
C ASN A 369 -0.51 -5.42 26.06
N VAL A 370 -0.81 -5.82 24.82
CA VAL A 370 -1.05 -7.21 24.40
C VAL A 370 0.06 -7.63 23.45
N ILE A 371 1.00 -8.46 23.92
CA ILE A 371 2.27 -8.70 23.24
C ILE A 371 2.60 -10.19 23.10
N ASN A 372 3.03 -10.63 21.91
CA ASN A 372 3.55 -11.98 21.68
C ASN A 372 2.61 -13.14 22.09
N ASN A 373 1.29 -12.92 22.11
CA ASN A 373 0.35 -13.99 22.43
C ASN A 373 0.09 -14.84 21.19
N LYS A 374 -0.10 -16.15 21.39
CA LYS A 374 -0.58 -17.08 20.36
C LYS A 374 -1.97 -17.54 20.76
N ILE A 375 -2.98 -17.12 20.01
CA ILE A 375 -4.38 -17.43 20.27
C ILE A 375 -4.95 -18.26 19.13
N ASN A 376 -5.42 -19.47 19.45
CA ASN A 376 -6.13 -20.37 18.55
C ASN A 376 -7.55 -20.53 19.10
N SER A 377 -8.54 -19.94 18.45
CA SER A 377 -9.92 -19.89 18.95
C SER A 377 -10.95 -19.99 17.83
N LYS A 378 -12.20 -20.30 18.13
CA LYS A 378 -13.32 -20.03 17.22
C LYS A 378 -13.65 -18.54 17.14
N ASN A 379 -13.76 -17.86 18.29
CA ASN A 379 -13.93 -16.40 18.37
C ASN A 379 -12.86 -15.71 19.24
N GLY A 380 -12.31 -14.59 18.79
CA GLY A 380 -11.27 -13.86 19.52
C GLY A 380 -11.58 -12.38 19.66
N TYR A 381 -11.54 -11.87 20.90
CA TYR A 381 -11.86 -10.48 21.19
C TYR A 381 -10.72 -9.78 21.93
N ILE A 382 -10.42 -8.54 21.52
CA ILE A 382 -9.65 -7.60 22.32
C ILE A 382 -10.52 -6.36 22.53
N ASN A 383 -10.88 -6.10 23.80
CA ASN A 383 -11.68 -4.96 24.19
C ASN A 383 -10.83 -3.97 24.99
N ILE A 384 -10.79 -2.70 24.57
CA ILE A 384 -10.05 -1.64 25.25
C ILE A 384 -11.02 -0.49 25.54
N ASN A 385 -11.36 -0.29 26.81
CA ASN A 385 -12.37 0.67 27.26
C ASN A 385 -11.77 1.67 28.25
N GLY A 386 -12.20 2.94 28.14
CA GLY A 386 -11.70 4.01 29.02
C GLY A 386 -12.02 5.44 28.60
N GLU A 387 -11.67 6.43 29.42
CA GLU A 387 -11.81 7.83 29.03
C GLU A 387 -10.54 8.35 28.38
N ASN A 388 -9.38 8.12 28.98
CA ASN A 388 -8.07 8.55 28.47
C ASN A 388 -7.18 7.33 28.24
N ALA A 389 -6.55 7.23 27.07
CA ALA A 389 -5.61 6.17 26.73
C ALA A 389 -4.31 6.73 26.15
N ASN A 390 -3.19 6.37 26.76
CA ASN A 390 -1.85 6.68 26.28
C ASN A 390 -1.07 5.40 26.04
N ASN A 391 -0.50 5.27 24.84
CA ASN A 391 0.35 4.16 24.42
C ASN A 391 -0.29 2.77 24.62
N VAL A 392 -1.37 2.49 23.90
CA VAL A 392 -1.92 1.13 23.84
C VAL A 392 -1.28 0.36 22.69
N ASN A 393 -0.73 -0.81 22.98
CA ASN A 393 0.02 -1.58 21.99
C ASN A 393 -0.51 -3.01 21.84
N ILE A 394 -0.81 -3.40 20.60
CA ILE A 394 -1.14 -4.79 20.21
C ILE A 394 -0.07 -5.23 19.21
N ILE A 395 0.94 -5.97 19.71
CA ILE A 395 2.20 -6.18 18.98
C ILE A 395 2.60 -7.66 18.94
N ASN A 396 3.05 -8.11 17.76
CA ASN A 396 3.66 -9.44 17.55
C ASN A 396 2.76 -10.63 17.96
N ASN A 397 1.44 -10.47 17.95
CA ASN A 397 0.53 -11.55 18.29
C ASN A 397 0.22 -12.41 17.05
N ILE A 398 -0.06 -13.69 17.28
CA ILE A 398 -0.49 -14.64 16.25
C ILE A 398 -1.89 -15.12 16.63
N PHE A 399 -2.87 -14.79 15.79
CA PHE A 399 -4.27 -15.17 15.98
C PHE A 399 -4.67 -16.15 14.87
N TYR A 400 -5.03 -17.37 15.25
CA TYR A 400 -5.70 -18.35 14.40
C TYR A 400 -7.16 -18.45 14.87
N VAL A 401 -8.06 -17.76 14.17
CA VAL A 401 -9.47 -17.65 14.57
C VAL A 401 -10.37 -18.27 13.51
N THR A 402 -11.24 -19.21 13.84
CA THR A 402 -12.02 -19.91 12.80
C THR A 402 -13.33 -19.20 12.42
N GLU A 403 -13.79 -18.22 13.18
CA GLU A 403 -14.98 -17.43 12.86
C GLU A 403 -14.71 -15.93 12.91
N ASN A 404 -14.85 -15.29 14.08
CA ASN A 404 -14.80 -13.84 14.21
C ASN A 404 -13.64 -13.39 15.10
N TYR A 405 -12.81 -12.49 14.58
CA TYR A 405 -11.84 -11.76 15.37
C TYR A 405 -12.20 -10.28 15.40
N GLU A 406 -12.41 -9.72 16.59
CA GLU A 406 -12.76 -8.32 16.77
C GLU A 406 -11.80 -7.60 17.71
N ILE A 407 -11.33 -6.44 17.27
CA ILE A 407 -10.69 -5.46 18.14
C ILE A 407 -11.69 -4.32 18.32
N ASN A 408 -12.23 -4.19 19.52
CA ASN A 408 -13.17 -3.16 19.89
C ASN A 408 -12.49 -2.20 20.87
N SER A 409 -12.53 -0.90 20.57
CA SER A 409 -12.11 0.11 21.54
C SER A 409 -13.14 1.20 21.66
N ASN A 410 -13.46 1.58 22.91
CA ASN A 410 -14.32 2.70 23.27
C ASN A 410 -13.53 3.63 24.18
N LEU A 411 -12.84 4.62 23.60
CA LEU A 411 -12.00 5.57 24.36
C LEU A 411 -12.40 7.01 24.02
N ASN A 412 -12.30 7.96 24.94
CA ASN A 412 -12.58 9.37 24.63
C ASN A 412 -11.32 10.09 24.10
N ASN A 413 -10.20 10.04 24.81
CA ASN A 413 -8.95 10.72 24.44
C ASN A 413 -7.80 9.72 24.28
N ILE A 414 -7.32 9.52 23.05
CA ILE A 414 -6.15 8.71 22.72
C ILE A 414 -4.95 9.59 22.41
N THR A 415 -3.81 9.31 23.03
CA THR A 415 -2.52 9.82 22.56
C THR A 415 -1.93 8.93 21.47
N ASN A 416 -1.75 7.63 21.74
CA ASN A 416 -1.16 6.69 20.79
C ASN A 416 -1.81 5.30 20.89
N ILE A 417 -2.25 4.74 19.75
CA ILE A 417 -2.49 3.31 19.60
C ILE A 417 -1.63 2.76 18.47
N THR A 418 -0.97 1.63 18.73
CA THR A 418 -0.16 0.91 17.74
C THR A 418 -0.60 -0.54 17.64
N ILE A 419 -0.98 -0.96 16.42
CA ILE A 419 -1.25 -2.35 16.07
C ILE A 419 -0.19 -2.76 15.04
N SER A 420 0.76 -3.61 15.44
CA SER A 420 1.86 -3.93 14.54
C SER A 420 2.44 -5.33 14.63
N ASN A 421 2.93 -5.82 13.49
CA ASN A 421 3.59 -7.12 13.35
C ASN A 421 2.69 -8.30 13.78
N ASN A 422 1.37 -8.17 13.71
CA ASN A 422 0.46 -9.26 14.04
C ASN A 422 0.21 -10.14 12.81
N GLU A 423 0.07 -11.44 13.04
CA GLU A 423 -0.45 -12.40 12.06
C GLU A 423 -1.87 -12.76 12.46
N ILE A 424 -2.87 -12.32 11.69
CA ILE A 424 -4.28 -12.55 11.96
C ILE A 424 -4.83 -13.43 10.85
N ASN A 425 -4.99 -14.71 11.18
CA ASN A 425 -5.60 -15.69 10.32
C ASN A 425 -7.03 -15.97 10.81
N SER A 426 -8.00 -15.21 10.31
CA SER A 426 -9.43 -15.37 10.65
C SER A 426 -10.27 -15.72 9.41
N PHE A 427 -11.51 -16.20 9.57
CA PHE A 427 -12.50 -16.18 8.50
C PHE A 427 -13.11 -14.80 8.32
N ASN A 428 -13.45 -14.13 9.43
CA ASN A 428 -13.92 -12.75 9.48
C ASN A 428 -13.09 -11.97 10.51
N THR A 429 -12.47 -10.88 10.07
CA THR A 429 -11.77 -9.96 10.97
C THR A 429 -12.42 -8.60 10.87
N SER A 430 -12.90 -8.07 12.00
CA SER A 430 -13.36 -6.69 12.13
C SER A 430 -12.47 -5.94 13.10
N MET A 431 -12.20 -4.68 12.79
CA MET A 431 -11.54 -3.77 13.72
C MET A 431 -12.43 -2.56 13.86
N ASN A 432 -13.12 -2.45 15.00
CA ASN A 432 -14.08 -1.40 15.28
C ASN A 432 -13.55 -0.49 16.37
N ILE A 433 -13.22 0.73 15.97
CA ILE A 433 -12.66 1.74 16.85
C ILE A 433 -13.73 2.84 16.93
N ASN A 434 -14.41 2.91 18.08
CA ASN A 434 -15.56 3.79 18.30
C ASN A 434 -15.31 4.78 19.48
N GLY A 435 -16.02 5.91 19.49
CA GLY A 435 -16.25 6.68 20.74
C GLY A 435 -15.27 7.80 21.10
N PHE A 436 -14.31 8.15 20.25
CA PHE A 436 -13.30 9.16 20.59
C PHE A 436 -13.81 10.60 20.48
N GLU A 437 -13.23 11.47 21.30
CA GLU A 437 -13.22 12.93 21.24
C GLU A 437 -11.89 13.44 20.65
N ASN A 438 -10.74 12.83 20.98
CA ASN A 438 -9.44 13.19 20.40
C ASN A 438 -8.53 11.96 20.23
N ILE A 439 -8.02 11.71 19.03
CA ILE A 439 -6.92 10.76 18.79
C ILE A 439 -5.71 11.52 18.25
N ALA A 440 -4.57 11.47 18.93
CA ALA A 440 -3.34 12.03 18.37
C ALA A 440 -2.73 11.11 17.29
N ASN A 441 -2.40 9.85 17.58
CA ASN A 441 -1.81 8.94 16.59
C ASN A 441 -2.45 7.54 16.60
N PHE A 442 -2.85 7.07 15.42
CA PHE A 442 -3.33 5.71 15.19
C PHE A 442 -2.51 5.02 14.10
N ASN A 443 -1.76 3.98 14.47
CA ASN A 443 -0.81 3.30 13.59
C ASN A 443 -1.15 1.81 13.43
N ILE A 444 -1.43 1.39 12.19
CA ILE A 444 -1.53 -0.03 11.80
C ILE A 444 -0.40 -0.34 10.82
N LYS A 445 0.59 -1.13 11.25
CA LYS A 445 1.77 -1.41 10.42
C LYS A 445 2.29 -2.84 10.46
N ASN A 446 2.81 -3.32 9.34
CA ASN A 446 3.46 -4.63 9.22
C ASN A 446 2.59 -5.82 9.64
N ASN A 447 1.25 -5.71 9.56
CA ASN A 447 0.36 -6.82 9.90
C ASN A 447 0.08 -7.69 8.67
N ASN A 448 -0.22 -8.96 8.91
CA ASN A 448 -0.66 -9.92 7.89
C ASN A 448 -2.07 -10.40 8.22
N PHE A 449 -3.05 -9.96 7.43
CA PHE A 449 -4.46 -10.35 7.56
C PHE A 449 -4.82 -11.35 6.46
N SER A 450 -5.23 -12.57 6.83
CA SER A 450 -5.64 -13.60 5.86
C SER A 450 -7.07 -13.43 5.33
N SER A 451 -7.97 -12.85 6.15
CA SER A 451 -9.34 -12.50 5.79
C SER A 451 -9.80 -11.32 6.65
N LEU A 452 -9.52 -10.11 6.14
CA LEU A 452 -10.03 -8.87 6.70
C LEU A 452 -11.42 -8.57 6.12
N GLU A 453 -12.42 -8.39 6.96
CA GLU A 453 -13.75 -7.98 6.50
C GLU A 453 -13.87 -6.47 6.47
N ASN A 454 -13.46 -5.79 7.55
CA ASN A 454 -13.47 -4.35 7.64
C ASN A 454 -12.49 -3.79 8.69
N ILE A 455 -12.03 -2.56 8.44
CA ILE A 455 -11.49 -1.67 9.47
C ILE A 455 -12.41 -0.46 9.50
N ILE A 456 -13.18 -0.34 10.58
CA ILE A 456 -14.15 0.73 10.78
C ILE A 456 -13.65 1.61 11.92
N ILE A 457 -13.40 2.87 11.60
CA ILE A 457 -13.13 3.91 12.58
C ILE A 457 -14.30 4.89 12.52
N ASN A 458 -15.29 4.68 13.40
CA ASN A 458 -16.47 5.54 13.49
C ASN A 458 -16.25 6.64 14.53
N GLN A 459 -16.33 7.90 14.08
CA GLN A 459 -16.17 9.07 14.93
C GLN A 459 -17.50 9.82 14.98
N ASN A 460 -18.09 9.96 16.17
CA ASN A 460 -19.30 10.77 16.35
C ASN A 460 -18.97 12.26 16.55
N THR A 461 -17.84 12.60 17.20
CA THR A 461 -17.50 13.99 17.56
C THR A 461 -15.99 14.31 17.56
N ALA A 462 -15.12 13.37 17.16
CA ALA A 462 -13.67 13.42 17.41
C ALA A 462 -12.80 14.23 16.43
N ILE A 463 -11.57 14.56 16.88
CA ILE A 463 -10.41 14.96 16.05
C ILE A 463 -9.41 13.78 15.92
N LEU A 464 -9.22 13.20 14.73
CA LEU A 464 -8.15 12.21 14.45
C LEU A 464 -6.91 12.88 13.84
N LYS A 465 -5.87 13.22 14.61
CA LYS A 465 -4.74 14.02 14.09
C LYS A 465 -3.87 13.29 13.06
N TYR A 466 -3.54 12.02 13.31
CA TYR A 466 -2.67 11.21 12.43
C TYR A 466 -3.18 9.77 12.30
N PHE A 467 -3.43 9.35 11.05
CA PHE A 467 -3.73 7.96 10.69
C PHE A 467 -2.64 7.43 9.75
N ASN A 468 -2.08 6.26 10.07
CA ASN A 468 -1.10 5.61 9.24
C ASN A 468 -1.38 4.11 9.10
N LEU A 469 -1.75 3.68 7.89
CA LEU A 469 -1.83 2.28 7.48
C LEU A 469 -0.65 1.97 6.56
N SER A 470 0.35 1.22 7.05
CA SER A 470 1.59 1.00 6.29
C SER A 470 2.16 -0.42 6.30
N ASN A 471 2.67 -0.86 5.16
CA ASN A 471 3.37 -2.15 5.01
C ASN A 471 2.53 -3.38 5.43
N ASN A 472 1.21 -3.35 5.29
CA ASN A 472 0.36 -4.48 5.63
C ASN A 472 0.13 -5.40 4.43
N ILE A 473 -0.03 -6.70 4.70
CA ILE A 473 -0.57 -7.68 3.76
C ILE A 473 -2.03 -7.89 4.14
N ILE A 474 -2.94 -7.54 3.25
CA ILE A 474 -4.38 -7.56 3.49
C ILE A 474 -5.03 -8.45 2.43
N ASN A 475 -5.44 -9.65 2.82
CA ASN A 475 -6.38 -10.44 2.06
C ASN A 475 -7.77 -10.16 2.63
N ALA A 476 -8.64 -9.47 1.89
CA ALA A 476 -9.92 -8.98 2.39
C ALA A 476 -11.13 -9.53 1.64
N LYS A 477 -12.23 -9.82 2.34
CA LYS A 477 -13.52 -10.15 1.70
C LYS A 477 -14.30 -8.89 1.30
N MET A 478 -14.24 -7.84 2.10
CA MET A 478 -14.98 -6.58 1.89
C MET A 478 -14.17 -5.34 2.33
N ASN A 479 -14.78 -4.16 2.16
CA ASN A 479 -14.28 -2.79 2.40
C ASN A 479 -13.10 -2.66 3.38
N ILE A 480 -12.01 -2.02 2.96
CA ILE A 480 -10.73 -2.11 3.69
C ILE A 480 -10.61 -1.02 4.75
N ILE A 481 -11.11 0.19 4.51
CA ILE A 481 -10.98 1.30 5.46
C ILE A 481 -12.18 2.21 5.32
N ASN A 482 -12.90 2.42 6.42
CA ASN A 482 -13.90 3.47 6.53
C ASN A 482 -13.50 4.42 7.67
N LEU A 483 -13.00 5.60 7.31
CA LEU A 483 -12.75 6.69 8.25
C LEU A 483 -13.90 7.68 8.13
N ASN A 484 -14.82 7.67 9.11
CA ASN A 484 -15.94 8.59 9.17
C ASN A 484 -15.79 9.51 10.38
N GLY A 485 -15.74 10.83 10.17
CA GLY A 485 -15.71 11.74 11.32
C GLY A 485 -15.93 13.22 11.04
N THR A 486 -16.27 13.93 12.12
CA THR A 486 -16.44 15.38 12.13
C THR A 486 -15.14 16.08 11.78
N GLU A 487 -13.98 15.76 12.36
CA GLU A 487 -12.69 16.37 11.98
C GLU A 487 -11.58 15.30 11.88
N ILE A 488 -11.18 14.95 10.65
CA ILE A 488 -10.07 14.01 10.42
C ILE A 488 -8.83 14.84 10.09
N GLY A 489 -7.91 14.93 11.04
CA GLY A 489 -6.77 15.83 11.06
C GLY A 489 -5.71 15.65 9.98
N VAL A 490 -4.52 16.17 10.29
CA VAL A 490 -3.63 16.84 9.34
C VAL A 490 -3.01 15.91 8.29
N ASN A 491 -2.77 14.63 8.59
CA ASN A 491 -2.12 13.69 7.69
C ASN A 491 -2.70 12.26 7.78
N ASN A 492 -3.33 11.79 6.70
CA ASN A 492 -3.83 10.41 6.58
C ASN A 492 -3.05 9.68 5.49
N ASN A 493 -2.37 8.60 5.86
CA ASN A 493 -1.44 7.91 4.98
C ASN A 493 -1.82 6.43 4.82
N VAL A 494 -1.99 6.01 3.57
CA VAL A 494 -2.09 4.59 3.18
C VAL A 494 -0.91 4.26 2.27
N ILE A 495 0.10 3.57 2.80
CA ILE A 495 1.42 3.47 2.15
C ILE A 495 1.95 2.04 2.12
N ASN A 496 2.48 1.59 0.98
CA ASN A 496 3.18 0.29 0.84
C ASN A 496 2.34 -0.94 1.23
N ASN A 497 1.02 -0.89 1.12
CA ASN A 497 0.18 -2.04 1.45
C ASN A 497 0.05 -2.98 0.23
N TYR A 498 0.03 -4.28 0.50
CA TYR A 498 -0.39 -5.30 -0.46
C TYR A 498 -1.83 -5.70 -0.15
N ILE A 499 -2.75 -5.33 -1.03
CA ILE A 499 -4.18 -5.55 -0.87
C ILE A 499 -4.64 -6.54 -1.94
N ASN A 500 -5.24 -7.64 -1.51
CA ASN A 500 -5.87 -8.62 -2.38
C ASN A 500 -7.30 -8.86 -1.88
N SER A 501 -8.31 -8.54 -2.69
CA SER A 501 -9.69 -8.57 -2.19
C SER A 501 -10.72 -8.81 -3.29
N ASP A 502 -11.89 -9.33 -2.94
CA ASP A 502 -13.05 -9.26 -3.83
C ASP A 502 -13.51 -7.80 -4.00
N TYR A 503 -13.50 -7.00 -2.92
CA TYR A 503 -13.88 -5.58 -2.92
C TYR A 503 -12.87 -4.73 -2.13
N SER A 504 -12.10 -3.89 -2.82
CA SER A 504 -11.19 -2.94 -2.18
C SER A 504 -11.76 -1.53 -2.21
N SER A 505 -12.44 -1.11 -1.15
CA SER A 505 -12.72 0.31 -0.95
C SER A 505 -11.77 0.91 0.09
N ILE A 506 -11.18 2.04 -0.27
CA ILE A 506 -10.52 2.94 0.67
C ILE A 506 -11.40 4.18 0.73
N TYR A 507 -12.15 4.28 1.82
CA TYR A 507 -13.12 5.32 2.06
C TYR A 507 -12.64 6.23 3.20
N ILE A 508 -12.28 7.46 2.85
CA ILE A 508 -11.85 8.50 3.79
C ILE A 508 -12.87 9.63 3.68
N GLN A 509 -13.78 9.75 4.64
CA GLN A 509 -14.78 10.81 4.70
C GLN A 509 -14.59 11.66 5.96
N SER A 510 -14.31 12.96 5.76
CA SER A 510 -14.36 13.94 6.82
C SER A 510 -15.45 14.99 6.56
N ASN A 511 -16.23 15.32 7.58
CA ASN A 511 -17.25 16.37 7.49
C ASN A 511 -16.69 17.78 7.78
N ASN A 512 -15.44 17.93 8.25
CA ASN A 512 -14.73 19.20 8.46
C ASN A 512 -13.30 19.18 7.88
N ASN A 513 -12.33 19.79 8.58
CA ASN A 513 -10.94 19.97 8.19
C ASN A 513 -10.23 18.63 8.01
N LEU A 514 -9.93 18.29 6.77
CA LEU A 514 -8.83 17.40 6.39
C LEU A 514 -7.71 18.34 5.89
N TYR A 515 -6.43 18.02 6.02
CA TYR A 515 -5.36 18.90 5.49
C TYR A 515 -4.51 18.20 4.41
N ASN A 516 -4.04 16.99 4.66
CA ASN A 516 -3.36 16.16 3.66
C ASN A 516 -3.80 14.69 3.75
N SER A 517 -4.09 14.09 2.60
CA SER A 517 -4.29 12.64 2.48
C SER A 517 -3.44 12.09 1.36
N SER A 518 -2.69 11.04 1.64
CA SER A 518 -1.84 10.37 0.65
C SER A 518 -2.11 8.87 0.57
N ILE A 519 -2.25 8.38 -0.67
CA ILE A 519 -2.31 6.96 -1.00
C ILE A 519 -1.14 6.68 -1.91
N SER A 520 -0.12 5.98 -1.40
CA SER A 520 1.13 5.81 -2.14
C SER A 520 1.74 4.42 -2.10
N ASN A 521 2.36 4.02 -3.21
CA ASN A 521 3.12 2.77 -3.32
C ASN A 521 2.33 1.49 -2.95
N ASN A 522 1.00 1.50 -3.04
CA ASN A 522 0.20 0.33 -2.75
C ASN A 522 0.12 -0.59 -3.97
N LYS A 523 0.07 -1.90 -3.74
CA LYS A 523 -0.24 -2.90 -4.76
C LYS A 523 -1.62 -3.49 -4.46
N ILE A 524 -2.59 -3.19 -5.30
CA ILE A 524 -4.00 -3.55 -5.09
C ILE A 524 -4.43 -4.49 -6.22
N ASN A 525 -4.90 -5.68 -5.84
CA ASN A 525 -5.50 -6.67 -6.72
C ASN A 525 -6.93 -6.95 -6.26
N ALA A 526 -7.93 -6.37 -6.93
CA ALA A 526 -9.31 -6.56 -6.51
C ALA A 526 -10.33 -6.52 -7.64
N LYS A 527 -11.48 -7.20 -7.47
CA LYS A 527 -12.56 -7.18 -8.50
C LYS A 527 -13.25 -5.82 -8.57
N ARG A 528 -13.31 -5.09 -7.45
CA ARG A 528 -13.73 -3.68 -7.41
C ARG A 528 -12.74 -2.85 -6.62
N THR A 529 -12.43 -1.65 -7.09
CA THR A 529 -11.59 -0.71 -6.34
C THR A 529 -12.18 0.69 -6.34
N PHE A 530 -12.49 1.19 -5.14
CA PHE A 530 -13.01 2.54 -4.93
C PHE A 530 -12.09 3.32 -4.00
N PHE A 531 -11.55 4.43 -4.48
CA PHE A 531 -10.88 5.41 -3.64
C PHE A 531 -11.80 6.60 -3.47
N GLN A 532 -12.41 6.76 -2.30
CA GLN A 532 -13.26 7.90 -2.03
C GLN A 532 -12.63 8.75 -0.94
N ILE A 533 -12.32 10.01 -1.26
CA ILE A 533 -11.82 11.01 -0.31
C ILE A 533 -12.80 12.18 -0.32
N TYR A 534 -13.68 12.23 0.68
CA TYR A 534 -14.68 13.28 0.87
C TYR A 534 -14.29 14.26 1.97
N THR A 535 -14.47 15.56 1.71
CA THR A 535 -14.13 16.63 2.66
C THR A 535 -14.81 17.96 2.35
N THR A 536 -15.13 18.72 3.40
CA THR A 536 -15.78 20.03 3.30
C THR A 536 -14.80 21.23 3.27
N GLN A 537 -13.49 21.04 3.50
CA GLN A 537 -12.48 22.11 3.66
C GLN A 537 -11.24 21.95 2.72
N ASN A 538 -10.23 22.84 2.81
CA ASN A 538 -9.10 22.96 1.86
C ASN A 538 -8.02 21.87 2.01
N ILE A 539 -7.72 21.04 0.97
CA ILE A 539 -6.80 19.86 1.07
C ILE A 539 -5.88 19.64 -0.11
N ASN A 540 -4.70 19.08 0.17
CA ASN A 540 -3.88 18.34 -0.79
C ASN A 540 -4.21 16.84 -0.76
N LYS A 541 -4.81 16.31 -1.83
CA LYS A 541 -5.06 14.87 -2.01
C LYS A 541 -4.05 14.32 -3.00
N THR A 542 -3.27 13.31 -2.60
CA THR A 542 -2.25 12.72 -3.47
C THR A 542 -2.43 11.22 -3.63
N ILE A 543 -2.53 10.75 -4.88
CA ILE A 543 -2.51 9.34 -5.25
C ILE A 543 -1.30 9.10 -6.15
N ILE A 544 -0.29 8.40 -5.64
CA ILE A 544 1.02 8.28 -6.32
C ILE A 544 1.61 6.87 -6.29
N ASN A 545 2.22 6.44 -7.40
CA ASN A 545 3.00 5.20 -7.48
C ASN A 545 2.21 3.93 -7.10
N ASN A 546 0.88 3.95 -7.20
CA ASN A 546 0.08 2.77 -6.92
C ASN A 546 0.05 1.84 -8.15
N ASN A 547 0.05 0.54 -7.91
CA ASN A 547 -0.16 -0.49 -8.93
C ASN A 547 -1.49 -1.18 -8.66
N ILE A 548 -2.50 -0.82 -9.46
CA ILE A 548 -3.88 -1.28 -9.31
C ILE A 548 -4.21 -2.20 -10.47
N ILE A 549 -4.52 -3.45 -10.16
CA ILE A 549 -4.93 -4.46 -11.13
C ILE A 549 -6.33 -4.92 -10.72
N ASN A 550 -7.32 -4.61 -11.56
CA ASN A 550 -8.68 -5.04 -11.41
C ASN A 550 -9.03 -6.05 -12.53
N SER A 551 -9.69 -7.13 -12.14
CA SER A 551 -9.98 -8.26 -13.01
C SER A 551 -11.35 -8.22 -13.70
N ILE A 552 -12.40 -7.56 -13.16
CA ILE A 552 -13.77 -7.85 -13.65
C ILE A 552 -14.81 -6.72 -13.59
N ASP A 553 -14.97 -5.96 -12.48
CA ASP A 553 -16.25 -5.24 -12.26
C ASP A 553 -16.18 -3.70 -12.33
N GLU A 554 -15.53 -3.01 -11.38
CA GLU A 554 -15.63 -1.54 -11.31
C GLU A 554 -14.36 -0.91 -10.69
N PHE A 555 -13.82 0.11 -11.34
CA PHE A 555 -12.80 0.99 -10.77
C PHE A 555 -13.33 2.42 -10.68
N GLY A 556 -13.19 3.07 -9.52
CA GLY A 556 -13.54 4.46 -9.32
C GLY A 556 -12.62 5.20 -8.36
N ILE A 557 -12.22 6.42 -8.73
CA ILE A 557 -11.52 7.36 -7.84
C ILE A 557 -12.41 8.58 -7.67
N TYR A 558 -13.05 8.71 -6.51
CA TYR A 558 -13.95 9.79 -6.12
C TYR A 558 -13.22 10.78 -5.20
N MET A 559 -12.70 11.88 -5.73
CA MET A 559 -11.99 12.92 -4.95
C MET A 559 -12.87 14.14 -4.65
N LEU A 560 -14.00 13.96 -3.96
CA LEU A 560 -14.96 15.04 -3.70
C LEU A 560 -14.44 16.07 -2.67
N SER A 561 -14.38 17.35 -3.07
CA SER A 561 -14.04 18.48 -2.18
C SER A 561 -14.99 19.65 -2.38
N ILE A 562 -15.38 20.28 -1.27
CA ILE A 562 -16.26 21.45 -1.24
C ILE A 562 -15.46 22.77 -1.35
N ASN A 563 -14.24 22.85 -0.83
CA ASN A 563 -13.43 24.09 -0.84
C ASN A 563 -12.10 23.94 -1.61
N ILE A 564 -11.20 24.93 -1.54
CA ILE A 564 -9.98 25.03 -2.35
C ILE A 564 -9.11 23.78 -2.17
N SER A 565 -8.99 22.95 -3.21
CA SER A 565 -8.25 21.69 -3.12
C SER A 565 -7.25 21.51 -4.25
N GLN A 566 -6.09 20.94 -3.91
CA GLN A 566 -5.13 20.40 -4.88
C GLN A 566 -5.29 18.89 -4.93
N ASN A 567 -5.68 18.37 -6.09
CA ASN A 567 -5.77 16.93 -6.32
C ASN A 567 -4.65 16.49 -7.27
N LEU A 568 -3.72 15.68 -6.77
CA LEU A 568 -2.59 15.17 -7.52
C LEU A 568 -2.72 13.66 -7.73
N MET A 569 -2.66 13.22 -8.99
CA MET A 569 -2.59 11.81 -9.32
C MET A 569 -1.49 11.54 -10.34
N TYR A 570 -0.44 10.84 -9.93
CA TYR A 570 0.69 10.60 -10.83
C TYR A 570 1.49 9.33 -10.60
N ASN A 571 2.17 8.87 -11.65
CA ASN A 571 2.98 7.65 -11.67
C ASN A 571 2.21 6.37 -11.28
N ASN A 572 0.88 6.35 -11.40
CA ASN A 572 0.09 5.14 -11.11
C ASN A 572 0.04 4.23 -12.34
N THR A 573 0.00 2.92 -12.11
CA THR A 573 -0.33 1.92 -13.12
C THR A 573 -1.69 1.34 -12.79
N ILE A 574 -2.66 1.52 -13.68
CA ILE A 574 -4.04 1.06 -13.51
C ILE A 574 -4.38 0.14 -14.67
N LYS A 575 -4.78 -1.08 -14.36
CA LYS A 575 -5.34 -2.04 -15.32
C LYS A 575 -6.70 -2.49 -14.81
N SER A 576 -7.75 -2.33 -15.59
CA SER A 576 -9.10 -2.70 -15.17
C SER A 576 -9.93 -3.17 -16.37
N GLY A 577 -10.89 -4.07 -16.12
CA GLY A 577 -11.98 -4.39 -17.05
C GLY A 577 -12.92 -3.18 -17.11
N ASN A 578 -14.15 -3.28 -16.62
CA ASN A 578 -15.12 -2.18 -16.57
C ASN A 578 -14.69 -1.06 -15.59
N SER A 579 -14.63 0.21 -16.03
CA SER A 579 -14.08 1.31 -15.20
C SER A 579 -14.75 2.67 -15.41
N ASN A 580 -15.12 3.35 -14.32
CA ASN A 580 -15.61 4.74 -14.33
C ASN A 580 -14.69 5.62 -13.48
N PHE A 581 -13.85 6.43 -14.11
CA PHE A 581 -12.83 7.22 -13.42
C PHE A 581 -13.34 8.59 -12.90
N LEU A 582 -14.21 8.61 -11.89
CA LEU A 582 -14.97 9.83 -11.53
C LEU A 582 -14.27 10.88 -10.62
N ILE A 583 -13.59 11.90 -11.14
CA ILE A 583 -13.05 13.01 -10.31
C ILE A 583 -14.06 14.15 -10.08
N SER A 584 -15.04 14.00 -9.18
CA SER A 584 -15.99 15.08 -8.85
C SER A 584 -15.43 16.11 -7.83
N ALA A 585 -15.82 17.39 -7.95
CA ALA A 585 -15.69 18.43 -6.93
C ALA A 585 -17.02 19.22 -6.85
N THR A 586 -17.33 20.00 -5.81
CA THR A 586 -18.69 20.60 -5.72
C THR A 586 -18.77 22.12 -5.52
N GLU A 587 -17.87 22.82 -4.82
CA GLU A 587 -18.23 24.21 -4.42
C GLU A 587 -17.21 25.35 -4.69
N LYS A 588 -15.87 25.21 -4.57
CA LYS A 588 -14.88 26.30 -4.86
C LYS A 588 -13.52 25.83 -5.41
N ILE A 589 -12.78 26.75 -6.06
CA ILE A 589 -11.49 26.59 -6.81
C ILE A 589 -10.78 25.25 -6.61
N VAL A 590 -10.81 24.37 -7.61
CA VAL A 590 -10.08 23.09 -7.57
C VAL A 590 -8.97 23.10 -8.61
N ASP A 591 -7.73 22.84 -8.16
CA ASP A 591 -6.57 22.58 -9.01
C ASP A 591 -6.31 21.07 -9.05
N SER A 592 -6.76 20.40 -10.11
CA SER A 592 -6.53 18.96 -10.30
C SER A 592 -5.45 18.70 -11.35
N SER A 593 -4.43 17.90 -11.04
CA SER A 593 -3.39 17.49 -11.99
C SER A 593 -3.23 15.98 -12.04
N ILE A 594 -3.37 15.41 -13.24
CA ILE A 594 -3.26 13.97 -13.51
C ILE A 594 -2.17 13.76 -14.54
N PHE A 595 -1.07 13.12 -14.16
CA PHE A 595 0.10 13.01 -15.04
C PHE A 595 0.98 11.79 -14.84
N ASN A 596 1.75 11.42 -15.87
CA ASN A 596 2.65 10.27 -15.83
C ASN A 596 1.97 8.92 -15.48
N ASN A 597 0.65 8.80 -15.64
CA ASN A 597 -0.06 7.55 -15.34
C ASN A 597 -0.05 6.62 -16.56
N LYS A 598 -0.06 5.31 -16.29
CA LYS A 598 -0.27 4.25 -17.29
C LYS A 598 -1.63 3.60 -17.01
N MET A 599 -2.61 3.85 -17.85
CA MET A 599 -3.99 3.41 -17.66
C MET A 599 -4.41 2.49 -18.81
N PHE A 600 -4.83 1.27 -18.47
CA PHE A 600 -5.38 0.27 -19.37
C PHE A 600 -6.79 -0.05 -18.88
N LEU A 601 -7.80 0.58 -19.46
CA LEU A 601 -9.18 0.58 -18.96
C LEU A 601 -10.13 0.05 -20.03
N GLU A 602 -11.33 -0.36 -19.67
CA GLU A 602 -12.41 -0.52 -20.65
C GLU A 602 -13.05 0.82 -20.99
N SER A 603 -13.20 1.71 -20.01
CA SER A 603 -13.73 3.06 -20.16
C SER A 603 -13.02 4.07 -19.26
N LEU A 604 -13.02 5.34 -19.66
CA LEU A 604 -12.57 6.48 -18.86
C LEU A 604 -13.62 7.58 -18.94
N THR A 605 -14.26 7.87 -17.82
CA THR A 605 -15.21 8.98 -17.65
C THR A 605 -14.62 9.94 -16.66
N LEU A 606 -14.37 11.19 -17.05
CA LEU A 606 -13.87 12.24 -16.15
C LEU A 606 -15.00 13.24 -15.88
N TYR A 607 -15.59 13.18 -14.70
CA TYR A 607 -16.73 14.01 -14.31
C TYR A 607 -16.30 15.16 -13.42
N LEU A 608 -16.30 16.39 -13.92
CA LEU A 608 -15.77 17.55 -13.19
C LEU A 608 -16.90 18.52 -12.82
N GLN A 609 -17.48 18.34 -11.64
CA GLN A 609 -18.48 19.25 -11.11
C GLN A 609 -17.81 20.42 -10.36
N SER A 610 -18.35 21.64 -10.46
CA SER A 610 -17.99 22.81 -9.65
C SER A 610 -19.00 23.92 -9.88
N ASN A 611 -19.39 24.64 -8.83
CA ASN A 611 -20.23 25.85 -8.91
C ASN A 611 -19.40 27.15 -9.03
N ASN A 612 -18.12 27.08 -9.43
CA ASN A 612 -17.17 28.22 -9.49
C ASN A 612 -16.02 27.95 -10.51
N GLN A 613 -14.77 28.33 -10.23
CA GLN A 613 -13.61 28.14 -11.11
C GLN A 613 -13.00 26.74 -10.99
N TYR A 614 -12.94 25.98 -12.08
CA TYR A 614 -12.25 24.69 -12.13
C TYR A 614 -11.00 24.77 -13.02
N ASN A 615 -9.84 24.40 -12.45
CA ASN A 615 -8.56 24.28 -13.16
C ASN A 615 -8.15 22.80 -13.18
N CYS A 616 -8.10 22.19 -14.36
CA CYS A 616 -7.60 20.81 -14.47
C CYS A 616 -6.62 20.61 -15.60
N SER A 617 -5.57 19.84 -15.30
CA SER A 617 -4.50 19.48 -16.21
C SER A 617 -4.35 17.97 -16.30
N LEU A 618 -4.48 17.43 -17.51
CA LEU A 618 -4.19 16.04 -17.85
C LEU A 618 -2.96 16.02 -18.78
N TYR A 619 -1.83 15.48 -18.34
CA TYR A 619 -0.63 15.52 -19.17
C TYR A 619 0.35 14.35 -19.02
N ASN A 620 1.09 14.04 -20.08
CA ASN A 620 2.08 12.95 -20.11
C ASN A 620 1.53 11.58 -19.63
N ASN A 621 0.25 11.31 -19.88
CA ASN A 621 -0.35 10.01 -19.56
C ASN A 621 -0.33 9.09 -20.77
N LYS A 622 -0.23 7.78 -20.51
CA LYS A 622 -0.47 6.73 -21.50
C LYS A 622 -1.80 6.05 -21.17
N ILE A 623 -2.80 6.30 -21.99
CA ILE A 623 -4.18 5.82 -21.80
C ILE A 623 -4.52 4.90 -22.96
N ASN A 624 -4.83 3.64 -22.66
CA ASN A 624 -5.35 2.70 -23.63
C ASN A 624 -6.70 2.21 -23.14
N THR A 625 -7.74 2.40 -23.94
CA THR A 625 -9.10 2.03 -23.58
C THR A 625 -9.82 1.31 -24.71
N THR A 626 -10.89 0.57 -24.42
CA THR A 626 -11.75 -0.03 -25.46
C THR A 626 -12.90 0.92 -25.81
N VAL A 627 -13.63 1.42 -24.84
CA VAL A 627 -14.68 2.45 -24.93
C VAL A 627 -14.15 3.74 -24.31
N LEU A 628 -14.49 4.92 -24.82
CA LEU A 628 -14.07 6.18 -24.19
C LEU A 628 -15.24 7.19 -24.21
N PHE A 629 -15.49 7.81 -23.06
CA PHE A 629 -16.32 8.99 -22.80
C PHE A 629 -17.86 8.86 -22.92
N GLU A 630 -18.50 8.42 -21.82
CA GLU A 630 -19.78 8.99 -21.40
C GLU A 630 -19.48 10.22 -20.53
N ASN A 631 -19.77 11.44 -20.99
CA ASN A 631 -19.97 12.62 -20.15
C ASN A 631 -18.76 13.22 -19.37
N PHE A 632 -18.11 14.24 -19.92
CA PHE A 632 -17.53 15.31 -19.10
C PHE A 632 -18.65 16.29 -18.77
N HIS A 633 -19.25 16.19 -17.59
CA HIS A 633 -20.26 17.14 -17.12
C HIS A 633 -19.59 18.15 -16.20
N ALA A 634 -19.76 19.44 -16.48
CA ALA A 634 -19.71 20.47 -15.45
C ALA A 634 -21.07 21.19 -15.46
N TYR A 635 -21.64 21.49 -14.29
CA TYR A 635 -22.96 22.10 -14.20
C TYR A 635 -22.96 23.62 -14.47
N GLU A 636 -21.78 24.26 -14.46
CA GLU A 636 -21.60 25.71 -14.68
C GLU A 636 -20.39 25.98 -15.62
N ASP A 637 -19.66 27.08 -15.41
CA ASP A 637 -18.62 27.60 -16.31
C ASP A 637 -17.25 26.89 -16.16
N LEU A 638 -16.76 26.26 -17.24
CA LEU A 638 -15.40 25.73 -17.29
C LEU A 638 -14.40 26.88 -17.47
N ASN A 639 -13.58 27.16 -16.45
CA ASN A 639 -12.67 28.31 -16.47
C ASN A 639 -11.30 28.04 -17.10
N LYS A 640 -10.69 26.86 -16.86
CA LYS A 640 -9.43 26.44 -17.51
C LYS A 640 -9.28 24.92 -17.50
N PHE A 641 -9.21 24.32 -18.68
CA PHE A 641 -8.91 22.89 -18.84
C PHE A 641 -7.76 22.70 -19.81
N SER A 642 -6.76 21.92 -19.43
CA SER A 642 -5.54 21.71 -20.22
C SER A 642 -5.24 20.22 -20.40
N VAL A 643 -5.15 19.77 -21.65
CA VAL A 643 -4.79 18.39 -22.01
C VAL A 643 -3.56 18.44 -22.91
N TYR A 644 -2.42 17.92 -22.46
CA TYR A 644 -1.20 18.02 -23.27
C TYR A 644 -0.20 16.87 -23.14
N ASP A 645 0.56 16.59 -24.20
CA ASP A 645 1.59 15.55 -24.24
C ASP A 645 1.09 14.13 -23.86
N ASN A 646 -0.21 13.85 -24.01
CA ASN A 646 -0.76 12.52 -23.72
C ASN A 646 -0.69 11.60 -24.94
N ASN A 647 -0.65 10.29 -24.69
CA ASN A 647 -0.82 9.25 -25.70
C ASN A 647 -2.08 8.43 -25.38
N ILE A 648 -3.14 8.63 -26.19
CA ILE A 648 -4.48 8.11 -25.94
C ILE A 648 -4.91 7.25 -27.13
N SER A 649 -5.22 5.98 -26.88
CA SER A 649 -5.79 5.05 -27.87
C SER A 649 -7.13 4.47 -27.41
N PHE A 650 -8.11 4.39 -28.32
CA PHE A 650 -9.47 3.92 -28.04
C PHE A 650 -10.10 3.19 -29.24
N ASN A 651 -11.11 2.34 -29.02
CA ASN A 651 -11.87 1.71 -30.12
C ASN A 651 -13.14 2.50 -30.48
N TYR A 652 -13.78 3.18 -29.51
CA TYR A 652 -14.98 4.00 -29.72
C TYR A 652 -14.77 5.43 -29.17
N GLY A 653 -15.11 6.44 -29.98
CA GLY A 653 -15.29 7.89 -29.76
C GLY A 653 -14.32 8.72 -28.93
N ILE A 654 -14.24 10.03 -29.19
CA ILE A 654 -13.93 11.02 -28.15
C ILE A 654 -15.00 12.10 -28.11
N ILE A 655 -15.74 12.16 -27.00
CA ILE A 655 -16.66 13.24 -26.67
C ILE A 655 -16.04 14.14 -25.59
N ILE A 656 -16.06 15.44 -25.84
CA ILE A 656 -15.63 16.52 -24.94
C ILE A 656 -16.85 17.39 -24.60
N ILE A 657 -17.32 17.25 -23.37
CA ILE A 657 -18.17 18.24 -22.68
C ILE A 657 -19.62 18.30 -23.20
N GLU A 658 -20.53 17.63 -22.49
CA GLU A 658 -21.98 17.84 -22.62
C GLU A 658 -22.50 18.47 -21.31
N GLY A 659 -23.47 19.38 -21.38
CA GLY A 659 -24.12 19.98 -20.20
C GLY A 659 -23.48 21.24 -19.58
N ILE A 660 -22.38 21.77 -20.15
CA ILE A 660 -21.72 23.00 -19.65
C ILE A 660 -22.37 24.28 -20.18
N GLU A 661 -22.70 25.23 -19.29
CA GLU A 661 -23.24 26.55 -19.69
C GLU A 661 -22.21 27.36 -20.51
N ASN A 662 -20.98 27.56 -20.01
CA ASN A 662 -19.91 28.24 -20.76
C ASN A 662 -18.55 27.52 -20.67
N ILE A 663 -17.85 27.38 -21.81
CA ILE A 663 -16.45 26.91 -21.90
C ILE A 663 -15.51 28.09 -22.11
N ASN A 664 -14.52 28.25 -21.24
CA ASN A 664 -13.45 29.25 -21.35
C ASN A 664 -12.05 28.62 -21.14
N ASN A 665 -11.05 29.11 -21.87
CA ASN A 665 -9.63 28.73 -21.76
C ASN A 665 -9.35 27.21 -21.84
N LEU A 666 -9.99 26.51 -22.79
CA LEU A 666 -9.68 25.12 -23.12
C LEU A 666 -8.38 25.04 -23.94
N SER A 667 -7.41 24.23 -23.52
CA SER A 667 -6.11 24.08 -24.20
C SER A 667 -5.76 22.61 -24.42
N ILE A 668 -5.73 22.17 -25.68
CA ILE A 668 -5.39 20.80 -26.09
C ILE A 668 -4.12 20.85 -26.95
N LYS A 669 -2.99 20.35 -26.46
CA LYS A 669 -1.67 20.55 -27.09
C LYS A 669 -0.82 19.29 -27.20
N ASN A 670 -0.19 19.06 -28.35
CA ASN A 670 0.83 18.01 -28.53
C ASN A 670 0.39 16.58 -28.13
N ASN A 671 -0.92 16.28 -28.13
CA ASN A 671 -1.39 14.95 -27.80
C ASN A 671 -1.31 14.03 -29.03
N ASN A 672 -1.05 12.75 -28.80
CA ASN A 672 -1.24 11.69 -29.78
C ASN A 672 -2.53 10.93 -29.44
N ILE A 673 -3.56 11.14 -30.24
CA ILE A 673 -4.91 10.65 -30.01
C ILE A 673 -5.33 9.83 -31.22
N SER A 674 -5.65 8.55 -31.04
CA SER A 674 -6.02 7.67 -32.14
C SER A 674 -7.13 6.69 -31.77
N GLY A 675 -8.10 6.50 -32.65
CA GLY A 675 -9.11 5.45 -32.49
C GLY A 675 -9.94 5.15 -33.74
N ASN A 676 -10.91 4.26 -33.59
CA ASN A 676 -11.73 3.71 -34.67
C ASN A 676 -13.23 3.96 -34.46
N SER A 677 -13.60 5.20 -34.13
CA SER A 677 -15.00 5.55 -33.82
C SER A 677 -15.82 5.92 -35.03
N THR A 678 -17.12 5.62 -35.05
CA THR A 678 -18.07 6.26 -35.99
C THR A 678 -18.32 7.74 -35.68
N GLU A 679 -18.01 8.20 -34.47
CA GLU A 679 -18.19 9.59 -34.00
C GLU A 679 -16.94 10.47 -34.22
N ASN A 680 -16.90 11.66 -33.62
CA ASN A 680 -15.77 12.59 -33.68
C ASN A 680 -14.56 12.12 -32.83
N ILE A 681 -13.33 12.50 -33.21
CA ILE A 681 -12.12 12.35 -32.37
C ILE A 681 -11.99 13.43 -31.31
N LEU A 682 -12.77 14.50 -31.42
CA LEU A 682 -12.79 15.59 -30.49
C LEU A 682 -14.10 16.34 -30.64
N ASN A 683 -15.12 16.02 -29.87
CA ASN A 683 -16.40 16.74 -29.92
C ASN A 683 -16.49 17.75 -28.79
N ILE A 684 -16.40 19.07 -28.97
CA ILE A 684 -16.53 20.09 -27.92
C ILE A 684 -17.94 20.67 -27.95
N HIS A 685 -18.73 20.51 -26.89
CA HIS A 685 -20.12 20.99 -26.87
C HIS A 685 -20.42 21.89 -25.65
N SER A 686 -21.29 22.90 -25.80
CA SER A 686 -21.72 23.79 -24.70
C SER A 686 -23.14 24.33 -24.92
N ALA A 687 -23.86 24.62 -23.84
CA ALA A 687 -25.23 25.14 -23.89
C ALA A 687 -25.33 26.64 -24.27
N ARG A 688 -24.29 27.46 -23.99
CA ARG A 688 -24.31 28.92 -24.29
C ARG A 688 -23.05 29.44 -25.00
N ASN A 689 -21.86 29.37 -24.39
CA ASN A 689 -20.68 30.04 -24.96
C ASN A 689 -19.43 29.17 -24.98
N ILE A 690 -18.65 29.24 -26.06
CA ILE A 690 -17.32 28.65 -26.18
C ILE A 690 -16.31 29.77 -26.49
N LYS A 691 -15.34 30.00 -25.61
CA LYS A 691 -14.34 31.08 -25.75
C LYS A 691 -12.91 30.64 -25.43
N ASN A 692 -11.93 31.23 -26.12
CA ASN A 692 -10.49 31.04 -25.85
C ASN A 692 -10.05 29.57 -25.91
N VAL A 693 -10.51 28.83 -26.94
CA VAL A 693 -10.12 27.43 -27.16
C VAL A 693 -8.84 27.38 -27.99
N MET A 694 -7.88 26.54 -27.58
CA MET A 694 -6.60 26.36 -28.26
C MET A 694 -6.33 24.87 -28.51
N ILE A 695 -6.35 24.44 -29.77
CA ILE A 695 -6.04 23.06 -30.19
C ILE A 695 -4.80 23.12 -31.08
N ILE A 696 -3.62 22.78 -30.55
CA ILE A 696 -2.34 22.99 -31.26
C ILE A 696 -1.41 21.78 -31.24
N GLY A 697 -0.80 21.44 -32.38
CA GLY A 697 0.29 20.46 -32.44
C GLY A 697 -0.12 19.01 -32.18
N ASN A 698 -1.42 18.70 -32.16
CA ASN A 698 -1.93 17.36 -31.87
C ASN A 698 -1.86 16.45 -33.11
N ASN A 699 -1.69 15.15 -32.88
CA ASN A 699 -1.88 14.10 -33.88
C ASN A 699 -3.21 13.38 -33.58
N LEU A 700 -4.25 13.66 -34.35
CA LEU A 700 -5.60 13.15 -34.19
C LEU A 700 -5.93 12.20 -35.34
N ILE A 701 -6.10 10.90 -35.06
CA ILE A 701 -6.38 9.87 -36.07
C ILE A 701 -7.68 9.12 -35.75
N ASN A 702 -8.71 9.31 -36.57
CA ASN A 702 -9.96 8.56 -36.51
C ASN A 702 -10.18 7.80 -37.83
N SER A 703 -10.18 6.48 -37.77
CA SER A 703 -10.24 5.65 -38.98
C SER A 703 -11.64 5.46 -39.57
N ILE A 704 -12.71 5.76 -38.81
CA ILE A 704 -14.11 5.54 -39.22
C ILE A 704 -14.95 6.82 -39.17
N GLY A 705 -14.63 7.78 -38.30
CA GLY A 705 -15.50 8.91 -37.99
C GLY A 705 -14.95 10.27 -38.39
N ASN A 706 -15.42 11.32 -37.72
CA ASN A 706 -14.98 12.70 -37.91
C ASN A 706 -13.74 13.03 -37.07
N GLY A 707 -13.07 14.14 -37.40
CA GLY A 707 -12.01 14.76 -36.62
C GLY A 707 -12.61 15.60 -35.50
N ILE A 708 -12.50 16.92 -35.57
CA ILE A 708 -12.94 17.83 -34.52
C ILE A 708 -14.38 18.29 -34.79
N GLN A 709 -15.23 18.34 -33.77
CA GLN A 709 -16.51 19.03 -33.77
C GLN A 709 -16.52 20.08 -32.64
N ILE A 710 -17.07 21.27 -32.89
CA ILE A 710 -17.33 22.29 -31.88
C ILE A 710 -18.77 22.76 -32.06
N ASP A 711 -19.58 22.68 -31.02
CA ASP A 711 -21.01 22.88 -31.11
C ASP A 711 -21.57 23.69 -29.93
N VAL A 712 -22.57 24.53 -30.23
CA VAL A 712 -23.42 25.19 -29.24
C VAL A 712 -24.88 24.93 -29.64
N SER A 713 -25.48 23.84 -29.14
CA SER A 713 -26.86 23.42 -29.45
C SER A 713 -27.78 23.49 -28.21
N SER A 714 -29.09 23.37 -28.42
CA SER A 714 -30.14 23.47 -27.38
C SER A 714 -30.57 22.12 -26.77
N ASP A 715 -29.79 21.05 -26.91
CA ASP A 715 -30.26 19.68 -26.59
C ASP A 715 -30.46 19.34 -25.10
N THR A 716 -30.52 20.31 -24.19
CA THR A 716 -31.01 20.03 -22.83
C THR A 716 -32.53 20.18 -22.79
N GLU A 717 -33.23 19.05 -22.88
CA GLU A 717 -34.69 18.88 -22.85
C GLU A 717 -35.48 19.55 -21.69
N ASN A 718 -34.89 20.36 -20.78
CA ASN A 718 -35.66 20.83 -19.62
C ASN A 718 -35.17 22.10 -18.87
N ARG A 719 -34.81 23.19 -19.57
CA ARG A 719 -34.64 24.51 -18.92
C ARG A 719 -35.27 25.66 -19.73
N ILE A 720 -36.57 25.85 -19.48
CA ILE A 720 -37.40 27.07 -19.50
C ILE A 720 -36.94 28.26 -20.38
N SER A 721 -37.78 28.52 -21.40
CA SER A 721 -38.03 29.76 -22.17
C SER A 721 -36.90 30.37 -23.02
N ASP A 722 -37.14 30.31 -24.33
CA ASP A 722 -36.54 31.06 -25.45
C ASP A 722 -36.63 32.60 -25.30
N GLU A 723 -35.84 33.20 -24.42
CA GLU A 723 -35.54 34.64 -24.50
C GLU A 723 -34.04 34.88 -24.68
N ILE A 724 -33.65 35.16 -25.93
CA ILE A 724 -32.47 35.94 -26.35
C ILE A 724 -31.20 35.71 -25.48
N LEU A 725 -30.77 34.45 -25.34
CA LEU A 725 -29.43 34.17 -24.83
C LEU A 725 -28.44 34.18 -25.99
N ASN A 726 -27.56 35.18 -26.00
CA ASN A 726 -26.47 35.30 -26.98
C ASN A 726 -25.55 34.07 -26.91
N LYS A 727 -25.80 33.08 -27.75
CA LYS A 727 -24.88 31.97 -27.99
C LYS A 727 -23.67 32.47 -28.75
N SER A 728 -22.45 32.08 -28.37
CA SER A 728 -21.24 32.54 -29.06
C SER A 728 -20.11 31.51 -29.08
N ILE A 729 -19.40 31.45 -30.21
CA ILE A 729 -18.13 30.73 -30.35
C ILE A 729 -17.08 31.76 -30.73
N SER A 730 -16.11 32.05 -29.85
CA SER A 730 -15.12 33.11 -30.09
C SER A 730 -13.70 32.77 -29.65
N ASN A 731 -12.70 33.36 -30.30
CA ASN A 731 -11.27 33.12 -30.02
C ASN A 731 -10.88 31.63 -30.05
N VAL A 732 -11.45 30.83 -30.95
CA VAL A 732 -11.05 29.43 -31.17
C VAL A 732 -9.85 29.37 -32.12
N ASN A 733 -8.72 28.82 -31.68
CA ASN A 733 -7.51 28.64 -32.48
C ASN A 733 -7.17 27.15 -32.63
N ILE A 734 -7.31 26.62 -33.84
CA ILE A 734 -6.94 25.27 -34.23
C ILE A 734 -5.76 25.36 -35.19
N SER A 735 -4.53 25.03 -34.78
CA SER A 735 -3.36 25.17 -35.66
C SER A 735 -2.27 24.13 -35.47
N PHE A 736 -1.53 23.83 -36.53
CA PHE A 736 -0.41 22.87 -36.52
C PHE A 736 -0.79 21.44 -36.11
N ASN A 737 -2.06 21.05 -36.24
CA ASN A 737 -2.51 19.69 -35.96
C ASN A 737 -2.40 18.80 -37.21
N ARG A 738 -2.14 17.50 -37.00
CA ARG A 738 -2.31 16.44 -37.99
C ARG A 738 -3.63 15.72 -37.69
N ILE A 739 -4.62 15.90 -38.56
CA ILE A 739 -5.99 15.40 -38.40
C ILE A 739 -6.27 14.45 -39.55
N ILE A 740 -6.47 13.17 -39.22
CA ILE A 740 -6.83 12.12 -40.16
C ILE A 740 -8.20 11.62 -39.74
N SER A 741 -9.21 11.83 -40.56
CA SER A 741 -10.59 11.41 -40.31
C SER A 741 -11.19 10.76 -41.54
N PHE A 742 -12.13 9.84 -41.36
CA PHE A 742 -12.81 9.18 -42.47
C PHE A 742 -13.92 10.04 -43.09
N TYR A 743 -14.65 10.85 -42.31
CA TYR A 743 -15.72 11.71 -42.85
C TYR A 743 -15.28 13.18 -42.97
N ARG A 744 -15.31 13.94 -41.86
CA ARG A 744 -14.97 15.38 -41.85
C ARG A 744 -13.85 15.70 -40.88
N GLY A 745 -12.90 16.55 -41.29
CA GLY A 745 -11.77 16.96 -40.43
C GLY A 745 -12.15 17.92 -39.30
N LEU A 746 -13.02 18.91 -39.58
CA LEU A 746 -13.51 19.90 -38.62
C LEU A 746 -14.98 20.24 -38.91
N ILE A 747 -15.79 20.28 -37.86
CA ILE A 747 -17.20 20.69 -37.88
C ILE A 747 -17.36 21.79 -36.83
N ILE A 748 -17.97 22.93 -37.21
CA ILE A 748 -18.46 23.90 -36.22
C ILE A 748 -19.95 24.12 -36.47
N LEU A 749 -20.76 23.77 -35.48
CA LEU A 749 -22.21 23.93 -35.50
C LEU A 749 -22.58 25.16 -34.66
N SER A 750 -23.39 26.06 -35.21
CA SER A 750 -23.72 27.31 -34.55
C SER A 750 -25.08 27.83 -35.01
N GLU A 751 -26.14 27.57 -34.26
CA GLU A 751 -27.45 28.16 -34.52
C GLU A 751 -27.55 29.52 -33.82
N ASN A 752 -27.77 30.60 -34.57
CA ASN A 752 -27.93 31.98 -34.06
C ASN A 752 -26.76 32.51 -33.20
N THR A 753 -25.50 32.29 -33.61
CA THR A 753 -24.32 32.71 -32.82
C THR A 753 -23.54 33.89 -33.41
N THR A 754 -22.91 34.68 -32.56
CA THR A 754 -21.81 35.58 -32.97
C THR A 754 -20.50 34.80 -32.98
N THR A 755 -19.88 34.69 -34.16
CA THR A 755 -18.58 34.02 -34.34
C THR A 755 -17.48 35.05 -34.59
N ASN A 756 -16.59 35.24 -33.61
CA ASN A 756 -15.54 36.26 -33.68
C ASN A 756 -14.16 35.64 -33.40
N ASN A 757 -13.17 35.94 -34.25
CA ASN A 757 -11.75 35.52 -34.11
C ASN A 757 -11.50 34.00 -34.04
N ASN A 758 -12.28 33.19 -34.78
CA ASN A 758 -12.03 31.75 -34.90
C ASN A 758 -11.13 31.45 -36.11
N THR A 759 -10.04 30.70 -35.91
CA THR A 759 -9.05 30.35 -36.94
C THR A 759 -8.73 28.87 -36.92
N ALA A 760 -8.62 28.25 -38.10
CA ALA A 760 -8.20 26.86 -38.26
C ALA A 760 -6.99 26.72 -39.20
N ASP A 761 -5.95 27.52 -38.97
CA ASP A 761 -4.83 27.71 -39.89
C ASP A 761 -3.71 26.68 -39.71
N PHE A 762 -3.00 26.35 -40.80
CA PHE A 762 -1.81 25.48 -40.76
C PHE A 762 -2.09 24.09 -40.16
N ASN A 763 -3.19 23.43 -40.55
CA ASN A 763 -3.46 22.04 -40.19
C ASN A 763 -3.25 21.11 -41.39
N TRP A 764 -2.86 19.86 -41.12
CA TRP A 764 -2.87 18.76 -42.09
C TRP A 764 -4.16 17.97 -41.93
N TRP A 765 -4.98 17.89 -42.97
CA TRP A 765 -6.32 17.29 -42.92
C TRP A 765 -6.43 15.89 -43.54
N GLY A 766 -5.32 15.26 -43.95
CA GLY A 766 -5.35 13.93 -44.57
C GLY A 766 -6.12 13.92 -45.91
N VAL A 767 -6.89 12.86 -46.19
CA VAL A 767 -7.51 12.60 -47.52
C VAL A 767 -8.80 13.39 -47.78
N ASN A 768 -9.59 13.69 -46.73
CA ASN A 768 -10.92 14.27 -46.86
C ASN A 768 -10.93 15.73 -46.40
N ASP A 769 -10.94 16.65 -47.37
CA ASP A 769 -10.97 18.09 -47.15
C ASP A 769 -12.37 18.54 -46.68
N ILE A 770 -12.38 19.56 -45.83
CA ILE A 770 -13.50 20.12 -45.06
C ILE A 770 -14.81 20.28 -45.88
N GLU A 771 -15.91 19.68 -45.42
CA GLU A 771 -17.28 19.90 -45.94
C GLU A 771 -18.04 20.89 -45.03
N ASN A 772 -18.78 21.85 -45.61
CA ASN A 772 -19.53 22.95 -44.95
C ASN A 772 -18.70 24.04 -44.24
N LYS A 773 -18.00 24.88 -45.02
CA LYS A 773 -17.44 26.16 -44.53
C LYS A 773 -18.53 27.21 -44.29
N THR A 774 -19.19 27.16 -43.14
CA THR A 774 -19.92 28.32 -42.63
C THR A 774 -19.21 28.83 -41.37
N ASN A 775 -18.78 30.09 -41.38
CA ASN A 775 -18.28 30.85 -40.22
C ASN A 775 -16.82 30.62 -39.70
N ILE A 776 -15.92 29.95 -40.43
CA ILE A 776 -14.47 29.92 -40.09
C ILE A 776 -13.61 30.32 -41.28
N ILE A 777 -12.67 31.24 -41.05
CA ILE A 777 -11.61 31.54 -42.01
C ILE A 777 -10.54 30.45 -41.84
N THR A 778 -10.38 29.60 -42.85
CA THR A 778 -9.22 28.72 -42.94
C THR A 778 -8.21 29.33 -43.92
N LYS A 779 -7.03 29.69 -43.43
CA LYS A 779 -5.88 30.02 -44.26
C LYS A 779 -4.91 28.85 -44.18
N ASN A 780 -4.36 28.48 -45.33
CA ASN A 780 -3.17 27.63 -45.39
C ASN A 780 -3.34 26.20 -44.82
N HIS A 781 -3.75 25.24 -45.65
CA HIS A 781 -3.77 23.80 -45.33
C HIS A 781 -2.57 23.09 -45.91
N TYR A 782 -1.93 22.26 -45.11
CA TYR A 782 -0.79 21.47 -45.53
C TYR A 782 -1.20 20.35 -46.51
N ILE A 783 -0.57 20.29 -47.69
CA ILE A 783 -0.83 19.30 -48.75
C ILE A 783 0.46 18.61 -49.21
N LEU A 784 0.38 17.34 -49.62
CA LEU A 784 1.53 16.63 -50.19
C LEU A 784 1.73 17.05 -51.65
N LYS A 785 2.84 17.75 -51.95
CA LYS A 785 3.15 18.20 -53.30
C LYS A 785 4.62 17.99 -53.66
N PHE A 786 4.87 17.54 -54.88
CA PHE A 786 6.20 17.60 -55.48
C PHE A 786 6.50 19.00 -55.96
N ILE A 787 7.64 19.55 -55.52
CA ILE A 787 8.14 20.82 -56.04
C ILE A 787 9.46 20.56 -56.76
N PRO A 788 9.48 20.67 -58.11
CA PRO A 788 10.72 20.57 -58.85
C PRO A 788 11.61 21.78 -58.54
N PHE A 789 12.89 21.55 -58.27
CA PHE A 789 13.87 22.66 -58.18
C PHE A 789 14.15 23.30 -59.53
N GLU A 790 14.13 22.49 -60.59
CA GLU A 790 14.45 22.90 -61.96
C GLU A 790 13.32 22.48 -62.88
N VAL A 791 12.81 23.44 -63.65
CA VAL A 791 11.86 23.21 -64.74
C VAL A 791 12.64 23.22 -66.06
N ASN A 792 12.41 22.22 -66.92
CA ASN A 792 13.12 21.92 -68.17
C ASN A 792 14.38 21.06 -68.06
N LEU A 793 14.27 19.93 -67.35
CA LEU A 793 15.32 18.91 -67.26
C LEU A 793 15.52 18.20 -68.62
N THR A 794 16.77 17.84 -68.92
CA THR A 794 17.18 17.16 -70.15
C THR A 794 18.01 15.91 -69.83
N VAL A 795 18.09 14.96 -70.76
CA VAL A 795 18.92 13.76 -70.53
C VAL A 795 20.34 14.14 -70.09
N GLY A 796 20.74 13.62 -68.93
CA GLY A 796 22.00 13.88 -68.26
C GLY A 796 21.90 14.74 -66.99
N ASP A 797 20.87 15.58 -66.76
CA ASP A 797 20.84 16.40 -65.53
C ASP A 797 20.39 15.70 -64.23
N ILE A 798 20.82 16.38 -63.16
CA ILE A 798 20.49 16.42 -61.74
C ILE A 798 19.03 16.66 -61.35
N ALA A 799 18.07 15.75 -61.56
CA ALA A 799 16.71 16.03 -61.11
C ALA A 799 16.65 16.07 -59.56
N LYS A 800 16.16 17.18 -59.00
CA LYS A 800 15.97 17.38 -57.56
C LYS A 800 14.53 17.76 -57.26
N PHE A 801 13.96 17.13 -56.24
CA PHE A 801 12.59 17.39 -55.79
C PHE A 801 12.55 17.49 -54.27
N HIS A 802 11.71 18.38 -53.75
CA HIS A 802 11.25 18.29 -52.36
C HIS A 802 9.89 17.58 -52.32
N THR A 803 9.72 16.64 -51.40
CA THR A 803 8.40 16.16 -50.96
C THR A 803 7.96 16.99 -49.76
N MET A 804 7.70 18.28 -49.97
CA MET A 804 7.38 19.20 -48.88
C MET A 804 5.87 19.33 -48.72
N VAL A 805 5.42 19.24 -47.47
CA VAL A 805 4.03 19.45 -47.08
C VAL A 805 3.81 20.95 -46.92
N LEU A 806 3.33 21.62 -47.97
CA LEU A 806 3.15 23.07 -48.00
C LEU A 806 1.70 23.48 -47.85
N ASN A 807 1.50 24.68 -47.34
CA ASN A 807 0.20 25.28 -47.29
C ASN A 807 -0.30 25.82 -48.65
N ASN A 808 -1.55 26.26 -48.74
CA ASN A 808 -2.16 26.86 -49.94
C ASN A 808 -1.35 28.08 -50.48
N THR A 809 -0.55 28.75 -49.64
CA THR A 809 0.34 29.87 -50.04
C THR A 809 1.73 29.41 -50.50
N ASN A 810 2.00 28.10 -50.56
CA ASN A 810 3.29 27.50 -50.91
C ASN A 810 4.45 27.99 -50.01
N THR A 811 4.21 28.28 -48.73
CA THR A 811 5.26 28.70 -47.78
C THR A 811 5.54 27.62 -46.73
N PRO A 812 6.82 27.31 -46.41
CA PRO A 812 7.18 26.26 -45.45
C PRO A 812 6.99 26.66 -43.99
N TYR A 813 6.27 27.77 -43.75
CA TYR A 813 6.11 28.34 -42.42
C TYR A 813 5.34 27.39 -41.51
N GLY A 814 5.98 26.97 -40.41
CA GLY A 814 5.36 26.19 -39.34
C GLY A 814 5.29 24.68 -39.58
N ILE A 815 5.93 24.15 -40.63
CA ILE A 815 6.01 22.70 -40.89
C ILE A 815 6.73 21.97 -39.75
N ASP A 816 7.76 22.60 -39.18
CA ASP A 816 8.52 22.11 -38.03
C ASP A 816 7.67 21.98 -36.76
N LYS A 817 6.51 22.67 -36.72
CA LYS A 817 5.55 22.64 -35.62
C LYS A 817 4.44 21.62 -35.82
N LEU A 818 4.34 20.99 -37.00
CA LEU A 818 3.42 19.87 -37.22
C LEU A 818 3.88 18.63 -36.45
N ALA A 819 2.91 17.80 -36.05
CA ALA A 819 3.21 16.46 -35.58
C ALA A 819 4.01 15.67 -36.65
N LYS A 820 4.97 14.84 -36.21
CA LYS A 820 5.82 14.05 -37.12
C LYS A 820 4.99 13.03 -37.93
N PHE A 821 5.28 12.88 -39.22
CA PHE A 821 4.69 11.87 -40.11
C PHE A 821 5.70 11.40 -41.17
N SER A 822 5.48 10.21 -41.74
CA SER A 822 6.38 9.60 -42.74
C SER A 822 5.81 9.76 -44.14
N VAL A 823 6.69 10.11 -45.10
CA VAL A 823 6.35 10.21 -46.52
C VAL A 823 7.05 9.09 -47.28
N TYR A 824 6.29 8.30 -48.02
CA TYR A 824 6.82 7.23 -48.88
C TYR A 824 6.91 7.73 -50.31
N THR A 825 8.06 7.59 -50.97
CA THR A 825 8.24 8.03 -52.36
C THR A 825 8.82 6.93 -53.25
N SER A 826 8.25 6.79 -54.44
CA SER A 826 8.71 5.88 -55.49
C SER A 826 8.97 6.60 -56.81
N ILE A 827 9.91 6.05 -57.59
CA ILE A 827 10.26 6.51 -58.95
C ILE A 827 10.00 5.36 -59.92
N ASN A 828 9.13 5.56 -60.90
CA ASN A 828 8.73 4.53 -61.87
C ASN A 828 8.36 3.19 -61.20
N LYS A 829 7.61 3.25 -60.09
CA LYS A 829 7.20 2.11 -59.26
C LYS A 829 8.34 1.38 -58.53
N ILE A 830 9.53 1.98 -58.46
CA ILE A 830 10.63 1.50 -57.61
C ILE A 830 10.61 2.30 -56.32
N ASP A 831 10.40 1.62 -55.20
CA ASP A 831 10.38 2.25 -53.87
C ASP A 831 11.78 2.72 -53.46
N LEU A 832 11.84 3.97 -53.01
CA LEU A 832 13.01 4.51 -52.31
C LEU A 832 12.75 4.31 -50.82
N ASN A 833 13.22 3.20 -50.25
CA ASN A 833 12.91 2.84 -48.87
C ASN A 833 13.21 3.97 -47.86
N ASN A 834 12.19 4.29 -47.05
CA ASN A 834 12.15 5.09 -45.82
C ASN A 834 13.18 6.23 -45.69
N ILE A 835 12.85 7.39 -46.24
CA ILE A 835 13.49 8.65 -45.88
C ILE A 835 12.74 9.24 -44.69
N GLU A 836 13.12 8.88 -43.47
CA GLU A 836 12.77 9.69 -42.29
C GLU A 836 13.77 10.83 -42.20
N THR A 837 13.39 12.07 -42.55
CA THR A 837 13.99 13.32 -42.02
C THR A 837 13.36 14.58 -42.62
N SER A 838 13.47 15.67 -41.86
CA SER A 838 12.81 16.98 -41.98
C SER A 838 12.93 17.76 -43.29
N ASN A 839 13.73 17.32 -44.27
CA ASN A 839 13.96 18.09 -45.51
C ASN A 839 13.72 17.33 -46.82
N ASN A 840 13.28 16.06 -46.80
CA ASN A 840 12.57 15.41 -47.92
C ASN A 840 13.11 15.67 -49.35
N ASP A 841 14.44 15.68 -49.51
CA ASP A 841 15.18 16.06 -50.72
C ASP A 841 15.47 14.80 -51.56
N ILE A 842 14.84 14.63 -52.72
CA ILE A 842 15.03 13.49 -53.62
C ILE A 842 15.90 13.90 -54.79
N LYS A 843 16.98 13.15 -55.06
CA LYS A 843 17.93 13.43 -56.15
C LYS A 843 18.13 12.21 -57.02
N PHE A 844 17.95 12.33 -58.34
CA PHE A 844 18.21 11.25 -59.29
C PHE A 844 18.59 11.77 -60.68
N ILE A 845 19.29 10.96 -61.48
CA ILE A 845 19.81 11.34 -62.79
C ILE A 845 18.79 11.02 -63.88
N ILE A 846 18.55 11.97 -64.80
CA ILE A 846 17.75 11.73 -66.01
C ILE A 846 18.54 10.91 -67.03
N ASN A 847 18.13 9.67 -67.26
CA ASN A 847 18.84 8.76 -68.17
C ASN A 847 18.21 8.61 -69.57
N SER A 848 16.99 9.11 -69.79
CA SER A 848 16.30 9.05 -71.09
C SER A 848 15.22 10.12 -71.23
N THR A 849 14.69 10.34 -72.44
CA THR A 849 13.54 11.22 -72.73
C THR A 849 12.19 10.58 -72.40
N LYS A 850 12.16 9.32 -71.95
CA LYS A 850 10.92 8.67 -71.50
C LYS A 850 10.36 9.38 -70.27
N PRO A 851 9.02 9.47 -70.12
CA PRO A 851 8.40 10.03 -68.93
C PRO A 851 8.90 9.33 -67.65
N VAL A 852 9.24 10.12 -66.64
CA VAL A 852 9.55 9.65 -65.29
C VAL A 852 8.37 9.96 -64.40
N TYR A 853 7.82 8.92 -63.77
CA TYR A 853 6.70 9.00 -62.85
C TYR A 853 7.23 9.02 -61.43
N LEU A 854 6.97 10.10 -60.71
CA LEU A 854 7.25 10.23 -59.28
C LEU A 854 5.93 10.11 -58.53
N THR A 855 5.87 9.23 -57.56
CA THR A 855 4.68 9.05 -56.71
C THR A 855 5.11 9.17 -55.25
N SER A 856 4.50 10.11 -54.52
CA SER A 856 4.64 10.20 -53.07
C SER A 856 3.31 9.90 -52.40
N LYS A 857 3.36 9.19 -51.28
CA LYS A 857 2.21 8.84 -50.47
C LYS A 857 2.45 9.20 -49.00
N ALA A 858 1.51 9.92 -48.40
CA ALA A 858 1.47 10.19 -46.96
C ALA A 858 0.00 10.23 -46.53
N ASP A 859 -0.36 9.47 -45.49
CA ASP A 859 -1.70 9.48 -44.87
C ASP A 859 -2.86 9.38 -45.87
N GLY A 860 -2.71 8.50 -46.87
CA GLY A 860 -3.69 8.27 -47.92
C GLY A 860 -3.69 9.30 -49.05
N GLN A 861 -3.09 10.47 -48.87
CA GLN A 861 -2.85 11.40 -49.99
C GLN A 861 -1.76 10.83 -50.90
N ILE A 862 -2.02 10.85 -52.21
CA ILE A 862 -1.07 10.47 -53.25
C ILE A 862 -0.80 11.69 -54.12
N SER A 863 0.45 12.11 -54.17
CA SER A 863 0.92 13.12 -55.10
C SER A 863 1.65 12.44 -56.23
N ASN A 864 1.25 12.71 -57.47
CA ASN A 864 1.91 12.20 -58.66
C ASN A 864 2.52 13.36 -59.43
N TYR A 865 3.77 13.20 -59.87
CA TYR A 865 4.41 14.13 -60.78
C TYR A 865 4.98 13.37 -61.96
N ILE A 866 4.60 13.80 -63.16
CA ILE A 866 5.12 13.26 -64.40
C ILE A 866 6.09 14.29 -64.96
N MET A 867 7.32 13.86 -65.17
CA MET A 867 8.33 14.64 -65.84
C MET A 867 8.59 14.05 -67.22
N THR A 868 8.58 14.89 -68.25
CA THR A 868 8.98 14.50 -69.61
C THR A 868 10.27 15.22 -69.96
N PRO A 869 11.44 14.56 -69.81
CA PRO A 869 12.71 15.23 -70.04
C PRO A 869 12.93 15.57 -71.51
N GLY A 870 13.52 16.74 -71.77
CA GLY A 870 13.97 17.12 -73.11
C GLY A 870 15.23 16.35 -73.54
N LYS A 871 15.56 16.43 -74.83
CA LYS A 871 16.79 15.82 -75.35
C LYS A 871 18.02 16.51 -74.74
N GLY A 872 18.97 15.71 -74.26
CA GLY A 872 20.23 16.20 -73.69
C GLY A 872 21.10 16.92 -74.73
N LYS A 873 21.75 18.01 -74.35
CA LYS A 873 22.77 18.64 -75.21
C LYS A 873 23.98 17.73 -75.33
N THR A 874 24.51 17.65 -76.55
CA THR A 874 25.74 16.91 -76.84
C THR A 874 26.84 17.85 -77.25
N TYR A 875 28.08 17.44 -76.98
CA TYR A 875 29.28 18.20 -77.29
C TYR A 875 30.21 17.30 -78.09
N ILE A 876 30.65 17.83 -79.24
CA ILE A 876 31.66 17.21 -80.08
C ILE A 876 32.98 17.92 -79.83
N THR A 877 33.97 17.15 -79.36
CA THR A 877 35.37 17.57 -79.39
C THR A 877 36.05 16.85 -80.53
N ILE A 878 36.71 17.58 -81.42
CA ILE A 878 37.47 17.00 -82.50
C ILE A 878 38.96 17.12 -82.18
N VAL A 879 39.68 16.02 -82.35
CA VAL A 879 41.13 16.00 -82.39
C VAL A 879 41.54 15.51 -83.76
N SER A 880 42.30 16.31 -84.48
CA SER A 880 42.85 15.93 -85.77
C SER A 880 44.38 15.81 -85.69
N VAL A 881 44.93 14.78 -86.29
CA VAL A 881 46.39 14.53 -86.33
C VAL A 881 46.82 14.26 -87.76
N ILE A 882 47.79 15.03 -88.25
CA ILE A 882 48.45 14.80 -89.53
C ILE A 882 49.49 13.70 -89.35
N LYS A 883 49.40 12.60 -90.12
CA LYS A 883 50.43 11.56 -90.19
C LYS A 883 51.20 11.66 -91.51
N LYS A 884 52.46 11.20 -91.52
CA LYS A 884 53.32 11.14 -92.73
C LYS A 884 52.54 10.53 -93.91
N GLN A 885 52.84 11.00 -95.14
CA GLN A 885 52.22 10.56 -96.41
C GLN A 885 50.73 10.95 -96.59
N LEU A 886 50.34 12.17 -96.24
CA LEU A 886 49.06 12.76 -96.65
C LEU A 886 47.80 12.01 -96.13
N LYS A 887 47.91 11.37 -94.95
CA LYS A 887 46.78 10.77 -94.22
C LYS A 887 46.42 11.61 -92.99
N LEU A 888 45.14 11.89 -92.81
CA LEU A 888 44.57 12.59 -91.67
C LEU A 888 43.78 11.59 -90.81
N ILE A 889 44.01 11.59 -89.50
CA ILE A 889 43.14 10.87 -88.56
C ILE A 889 42.30 11.90 -87.83
N PHE A 890 41.00 11.77 -87.94
CA PHE A 890 40.02 12.57 -87.20
C PHE A 890 39.44 11.72 -86.09
N LYS A 891 39.55 12.19 -84.85
CA LYS A 891 38.86 11.62 -83.70
C LYS A 891 37.82 12.61 -83.23
N LEU A 892 36.57 12.18 -83.22
CA LEU A 892 35.49 12.89 -82.57
C LEU A 892 35.26 12.22 -81.22
N LYS A 893 35.16 13.00 -80.15
CA LYS A 893 34.63 12.57 -78.86
C LYS A 893 33.28 13.24 -78.66
N LEU A 894 32.23 12.43 -78.54
CA LEU A 894 30.87 12.83 -78.23
C LEU A 894 30.62 12.64 -76.74
N THR A 895 30.29 13.72 -76.05
CA THR A 895 29.88 13.69 -74.64
C THR A 895 28.54 14.37 -74.44
N ASP A 896 27.87 14.04 -73.35
CA ASP A 896 26.79 14.88 -72.83
C ASP A 896 27.35 16.17 -72.19
N LYS A 897 26.45 16.99 -71.67
CA LYS A 897 26.77 18.25 -70.97
C LYS A 897 27.58 18.08 -69.69
N ASN A 898 27.54 16.91 -69.05
CA ASN A 898 28.34 16.60 -67.87
C ASN A 898 29.68 15.96 -68.24
N LYS A 899 30.06 16.01 -69.53
CA LYS A 899 31.28 15.41 -70.10
C LYS A 899 31.30 13.88 -70.02
N LYS A 900 30.14 13.23 -69.80
CA LYS A 900 30.04 11.76 -69.81
C LYS A 900 30.06 11.27 -71.26
N PRO A 901 30.87 10.24 -71.57
CA PRO A 901 30.98 9.73 -72.94
C PRO A 901 29.66 9.08 -73.41
N LEU A 902 29.23 9.44 -74.63
CA LEU A 902 28.04 8.87 -75.25
C LEU A 902 28.40 7.69 -76.15
N LYS A 903 28.25 6.47 -75.63
CA LYS A 903 28.56 5.21 -76.31
C LYS A 903 27.52 4.84 -77.37
N GLY A 904 27.97 4.27 -78.48
CA GLY A 904 27.13 3.62 -79.49
C GLY A 904 26.32 4.57 -80.36
N LYS A 905 26.75 5.84 -80.48
CA LYS A 905 26.02 6.90 -81.21
C LYS A 905 26.57 7.06 -82.63
N TYR A 906 25.68 7.22 -83.60
CA TYR A 906 26.05 7.44 -85.01
C TYR A 906 26.43 8.89 -85.27
N VAL A 907 27.64 9.12 -85.76
CA VAL A 907 28.19 10.44 -86.11
C VAL A 907 28.69 10.46 -87.55
N THR A 908 28.67 11.62 -88.18
CA THR A 908 29.07 11.82 -89.57
C THR A 908 30.24 12.79 -89.65
N PHE A 909 31.30 12.42 -90.36
CA PHE A 909 32.34 13.35 -90.81
C PHE A 909 32.08 13.77 -92.25
N ILE A 910 32.22 15.04 -92.56
CA ILE A 910 32.10 15.61 -93.91
C ILE A 910 33.40 16.34 -94.23
N ILE A 911 34.10 15.91 -95.27
CA ILE A 911 35.37 16.49 -95.71
C ILE A 911 35.21 16.83 -97.20
N GLY A 912 35.15 18.12 -97.54
CA GLY A 912 34.73 18.55 -98.88
C GLY A 912 33.32 18.07 -99.21
N ASN A 913 33.17 17.28 -100.30
CA ASN A 913 31.90 16.68 -100.72
C ASN A 913 31.71 15.22 -100.24
N GLU A 914 32.68 14.63 -99.53
CA GLU A 914 32.61 13.24 -99.06
C GLU A 914 32.05 13.15 -97.63
N LYS A 915 31.15 12.19 -97.38
CA LYS A 915 30.53 11.94 -96.06
C LYS A 915 30.88 10.54 -95.54
N PHE A 916 31.21 10.44 -94.26
CA PHE A 916 31.58 9.19 -93.58
C PHE A 916 30.78 9.02 -92.29
N ASN A 917 29.97 7.97 -92.18
CA ASN A 917 29.21 7.66 -90.98
C ASN A 917 29.96 6.65 -90.11
N LEU A 918 30.10 6.94 -88.82
CA LEU A 918 30.82 6.14 -87.83
C LEU A 918 29.99 6.01 -86.54
N ILE A 919 30.34 5.04 -85.69
CA ILE A 919 29.70 4.84 -84.39
C ILE A 919 30.72 5.13 -83.28
N THR A 920 30.29 5.80 -82.20
CA THR A 920 31.13 6.06 -81.04
C THR A 920 31.35 4.80 -80.17
N ASP A 921 32.58 4.60 -79.69
CA ASP A 921 32.93 3.52 -78.78
C ASP A 921 32.46 3.78 -77.32
N SER A 922 32.87 2.92 -76.37
CA SER A 922 32.54 3.09 -74.94
C SER A 922 33.05 4.38 -74.30
N ASN A 923 34.06 5.02 -74.90
CA ASN A 923 34.59 6.31 -74.46
C ASN A 923 33.96 7.48 -75.23
N GLY A 924 32.91 7.22 -76.01
CA GLY A 924 32.22 8.21 -76.82
C GLY A 924 33.03 8.65 -78.03
N ILE A 925 34.04 7.88 -78.47
CA ILE A 925 34.97 8.29 -79.53
C ILE A 925 34.64 7.60 -80.85
N ALA A 926 34.59 8.36 -81.95
CA ALA A 926 34.55 7.86 -83.32
C ALA A 926 35.82 8.31 -84.08
N THR A 927 36.46 7.39 -84.81
CA THR A 927 37.74 7.66 -85.49
C THR A 927 37.62 7.45 -87.00
N LEU A 928 37.90 8.48 -87.79
CA LEU A 928 37.98 8.42 -89.25
C LEU A 928 39.44 8.48 -89.71
N ASN A 929 39.85 7.56 -90.58
CA ASN A 929 41.13 7.61 -91.29
C ASN A 929 40.89 8.10 -92.72
N TYR A 930 41.34 9.32 -93.04
CA TYR A 930 41.12 9.98 -94.33
C TYR A 930 42.41 10.12 -95.14
N LYS A 931 42.38 9.87 -96.44
CA LYS A 931 43.54 9.99 -97.35
C LYS A 931 43.34 11.18 -98.29
N ILE A 932 44.26 12.14 -98.27
CA ILE A 932 44.20 13.35 -99.12
C ILE A 932 44.55 12.99 -100.57
N ARG A 933 43.71 13.40 -101.53
CA ARG A 933 43.84 13.03 -102.95
C ARG A 933 44.43 14.13 -103.86
N ASN A 934 44.27 15.43 -103.56
CA ASN A 934 44.85 16.55 -104.33
C ASN A 934 45.40 17.66 -103.41
N ILE A 935 46.58 18.20 -103.74
CA ILE A 935 47.25 19.32 -103.06
C ILE A 935 47.74 20.27 -104.14
N ASP A 936 46.87 21.20 -104.53
CA ASP A 936 47.21 22.25 -105.49
C ASP A 936 47.69 23.50 -104.73
N SER A 937 48.98 23.78 -104.84
CA SER A 937 49.68 24.99 -104.35
C SER A 937 49.87 25.16 -102.83
N THR A 938 50.67 26.16 -102.46
CA THR A 938 51.46 26.27 -101.22
C THR A 938 50.68 26.49 -99.91
N ASN A 939 49.35 26.43 -99.93
CA ASN A 939 48.50 26.60 -98.74
C ASN A 939 47.12 25.91 -98.90
N THR A 940 47.04 24.59 -98.73
CA THR A 940 45.77 23.84 -98.86
C THR A 940 45.00 23.86 -97.54
N ILE A 941 43.72 24.23 -97.58
CA ILE A 941 42.84 24.28 -96.41
C ILE A 941 41.81 23.15 -96.50
N PHE A 942 41.89 22.17 -95.58
CA PHE A 942 40.86 21.15 -95.40
C PHE A 942 39.84 21.65 -94.36
N LYS A 943 38.67 22.05 -94.84
CA LYS A 943 37.51 22.24 -93.97
C LYS A 943 36.83 20.90 -93.77
N PHE A 944 36.60 20.54 -92.52
CA PHE A 944 35.79 19.36 -92.22
C PHE A 944 34.82 19.63 -91.09
N LEU A 945 33.70 18.93 -91.16
CA LEU A 945 32.60 19.02 -90.23
C LEU A 945 32.40 17.65 -89.62
N ALA A 946 32.41 17.56 -88.30
CA ALA A 946 31.93 16.38 -87.62
C ALA A 946 30.57 16.70 -87.00
N ARG A 947 29.57 15.88 -87.28
CA ARG A 947 28.18 16.10 -86.90
C ARG A 947 27.61 14.85 -86.24
N PHE A 948 26.97 15.04 -85.11
CA PHE A 948 26.01 14.10 -84.55
C PHE A 948 24.62 14.64 -84.92
N ASN A 949 23.82 13.87 -85.66
CA ASN A 949 22.49 14.33 -86.11
C ASN A 949 21.43 14.31 -84.97
N GLY A 950 21.80 13.89 -83.76
CA GLY A 950 20.86 13.66 -82.67
C GLY A 950 20.32 12.23 -82.68
N ASP A 951 19.68 11.85 -81.59
CA ASP A 951 18.87 10.64 -81.48
C ASP A 951 17.64 10.92 -80.60
N ASP A 952 16.93 9.88 -80.19
CA ASP A 952 15.72 10.02 -79.36
C ASP A 952 15.99 10.67 -77.98
N ASN A 953 17.22 10.60 -77.48
CA ASN A 953 17.59 11.07 -76.15
C ASN A 953 18.44 12.35 -76.16
N TYR A 954 19.10 12.66 -77.28
CA TYR A 954 20.12 13.69 -77.35
C TYR A 954 19.96 14.57 -78.60
N LEU A 955 20.21 15.88 -78.46
CA LEU A 955 20.17 16.84 -79.56
C LEU A 955 21.37 16.66 -80.49
N SER A 956 21.19 17.11 -81.73
CA SER A 956 22.28 17.19 -82.69
C SER A 956 23.36 18.16 -82.20
N SER A 957 24.59 17.88 -82.57
CA SER A 957 25.71 18.79 -82.40
C SER A 957 26.62 18.68 -83.61
N GLU A 958 27.29 19.78 -83.93
CA GLU A 958 28.27 19.76 -84.98
C GLU A 958 29.45 20.64 -84.62
N LYS A 959 30.61 20.29 -85.14
CA LYS A 959 31.83 21.05 -84.95
C LYS A 959 32.56 21.12 -86.27
N TYR A 960 32.82 22.35 -86.68
CA TYR A 960 33.71 22.66 -87.78
C TYR A 960 35.12 22.78 -87.25
N ASP A 961 36.05 22.24 -88.01
CA ASP A 961 37.46 22.45 -87.80
C ASP A 961 38.17 22.55 -89.15
N VAL A 962 39.32 23.20 -89.15
CA VAL A 962 40.04 23.57 -90.37
C VAL A 962 41.50 23.22 -90.21
N ILE A 963 41.99 22.35 -91.08
CA ILE A 963 43.40 21.99 -91.14
C ILE A 963 44.04 22.75 -92.31
N LYS A 964 44.98 23.64 -91.98
CA LYS A 964 45.85 24.30 -92.96
C LYS A 964 47.10 23.47 -93.19
N LEU A 965 47.40 23.16 -94.44
CA LEU A 965 48.62 22.48 -94.89
C LEU A 965 49.44 23.47 -95.74
N THR A 966 50.56 23.97 -95.20
CA THR A 966 51.48 24.88 -95.90
C THR A 966 52.60 24.11 -96.60
N LYS A 967 52.91 24.44 -97.86
CA LYS A 967 54.08 23.94 -98.61
C LYS A 967 55.07 25.10 -98.80
N ASN A 968 56.32 24.95 -98.36
CA ASN A 968 57.25 26.09 -98.19
C ASN A 968 58.16 26.34 -99.42
N LYS A 969 58.09 27.54 -100.06
CA LYS A 969 59.21 28.34 -100.66
C LYS A 969 58.77 29.65 -101.41
N ASN A 970 59.08 30.81 -100.80
CA ASN A 970 59.49 32.18 -101.22
C ASN A 970 58.79 33.11 -102.29
N ASN A 971 58.59 34.38 -101.85
CA ASN A 971 58.66 35.73 -102.51
C ASN A 971 57.53 36.19 -103.48
N VAL A 972 57.08 37.47 -103.62
CA VAL A 972 57.39 38.83 -103.11
C VAL A 972 56.31 39.84 -103.62
N LYS A 973 55.89 40.84 -102.78
CA LYS A 973 55.46 42.27 -103.04
C LYS A 973 54.36 42.62 -104.09
N THR A 974 53.53 43.69 -104.06
CA THR A 974 53.36 44.94 -103.26
C THR A 974 52.10 45.72 -103.72
N LYS A 975 51.47 46.51 -102.81
CA LYS A 975 50.92 47.90 -102.95
C LYS A 975 49.80 48.19 -104.00
N ASN A 976 48.80 49.07 -103.85
CA ASN A 976 48.46 50.19 -102.95
C ASN A 976 46.93 50.53 -103.09
N ASN A 977 46.37 51.13 -102.02
CA ASN A 977 45.17 52.00 -101.80
C ASN A 977 44.55 52.80 -102.99
N PRO A 978 43.42 53.57 -102.85
CA PRO A 978 42.44 53.76 -101.73
C PRO A 978 40.94 53.92 -102.18
N ASP A 979 40.07 54.32 -101.23
CA ASP A 979 38.75 54.99 -101.36
C ASP A 979 37.51 54.12 -101.73
N ALA A 980 36.30 54.31 -101.22
CA ALA A 980 35.71 55.12 -100.15
C ALA A 980 34.24 54.66 -99.94
N TYR A 981 33.61 55.19 -98.89
CA TYR A 981 32.18 55.24 -98.55
C TYR A 981 31.53 54.14 -97.69
N ALA A 982 31.36 54.53 -96.41
CA ALA A 982 30.14 54.57 -95.60
C ALA A 982 29.41 53.23 -95.30
N SER A 983 29.04 52.90 -94.06
CA SER A 983 28.53 53.76 -93.00
C SER A 983 28.93 53.30 -91.59
N MET A 984 29.11 54.32 -90.74
CA MET A 984 29.27 54.28 -89.29
C MET A 984 28.03 53.61 -88.63
N LYS A 985 28.05 53.10 -87.39
CA LYS A 985 28.46 53.81 -86.17
C LYS A 985 28.38 52.88 -84.95
N LYS A 986 29.48 52.89 -84.18
CA LYS A 986 29.59 52.96 -82.70
C LYS A 986 29.01 51.80 -81.86
N THR A 987 29.57 51.35 -80.74
CA THR A 987 30.68 51.70 -79.82
C THR A 987 30.61 50.56 -78.77
N GLY A 988 31.64 49.92 -78.25
CA GLY A 988 32.92 50.38 -77.74
C GLY A 988 33.52 49.21 -76.94
N THR A 989 34.83 49.05 -77.01
CA THR A 989 35.64 47.95 -76.45
C THR A 989 36.39 48.48 -75.20
N PRO A 990 37.43 47.82 -74.64
CA PRO A 990 37.53 46.56 -73.90
C PRO A 990 38.25 46.77 -72.53
N ILE A 991 38.19 45.85 -71.54
CA ILE A 991 39.32 45.71 -70.58
C ILE A 991 39.57 44.24 -70.24
N ILE A 992 40.80 43.83 -70.57
CA ILE A 992 41.56 42.66 -70.17
C ILE A 992 42.08 42.85 -68.74
N ALA A 993 42.30 41.74 -68.03
CA ALA A 993 43.17 41.58 -66.86
C ALA A 993 42.64 42.10 -65.51
N ILE A 994 42.06 41.18 -64.75
CA ILE A 994 42.28 40.93 -63.32
C ILE A 994 41.72 39.52 -63.06
N LEU A 995 42.31 38.79 -62.11
CA LEU A 995 41.91 37.45 -61.67
C LEU A 995 42.45 36.24 -62.45
N LEU A 996 43.71 36.37 -62.90
CA LEU A 996 44.67 35.26 -62.96
C LEU A 996 45.50 35.18 -61.64
N ILE A 997 44.97 35.71 -60.51
CA ILE A 997 45.66 35.83 -59.21
C ILE A 997 44.94 35.09 -58.06
N LEU A 998 43.98 34.20 -58.35
CA LEU A 998 43.44 33.28 -57.33
C LEU A 998 43.41 31.83 -57.84
N ILE A 999 44.54 31.40 -58.39
CA ILE A 999 45.03 30.05 -58.04
C ILE A 999 45.36 30.07 -56.55
N SER A 1000 45.31 28.89 -55.92
CA SER A 1000 46.02 28.57 -54.69
C SER A 1000 45.55 29.26 -53.41
N SER A 1001 44.41 28.82 -52.88
CA SER A 1001 44.32 28.59 -51.43
C SER A 1001 43.18 27.63 -51.09
N LEU A 1002 43.58 26.46 -50.58
CA LEU A 1002 42.82 25.54 -49.72
C LEU A 1002 41.86 24.60 -50.46
N GLY A 1003 42.10 23.29 -50.51
CA GLY A 1003 42.60 22.43 -49.43
C GLY A 1003 41.42 21.62 -48.90
N ILE A 1004 41.20 20.42 -49.43
CA ILE A 1004 41.53 19.15 -48.76
C ILE A 1004 40.63 18.86 -47.54
N LEU A 1005 39.84 17.80 -47.71
CA LEU A 1005 39.19 16.95 -46.70
C LEU A 1005 38.19 17.59 -45.73
N LYS A 1006 36.96 17.05 -45.71
CA LYS A 1006 36.55 15.93 -44.81
C LYS A 1006 35.03 15.97 -44.60
N ARG A 1007 34.37 14.82 -44.82
CA ARG A 1007 33.49 14.13 -43.86
C ARG A 1007 32.80 12.98 -44.62
N ARG A 1008 33.19 11.74 -44.30
CA ARG A 1008 32.42 10.84 -43.42
C ARG A 1008 31.02 10.56 -43.98
N LYS A 1009 30.82 9.35 -44.47
CA LYS A 1009 30.24 8.30 -43.63
C LYS A 1009 31.08 7.05 -43.79
#